data_AF-A0A452YPD8-F1
#
_entry.id   AF-A0A452YPD8-F1
#
_cell.length_a   1.000
_cell.length_b   1.000
_cell.length_c   1.000
_cell.angle_alpha   90.00
_cell.angle_beta   90.00
_cell.angle_gamma   90.00
#
_symmetry.space_group_name_H-M   'P 1'
#
loop_
_entity.id
_entity.type
_entity.pdbx_description
1 polymer ?
#
loop_
_entity_poly.entity_id
_entity_poly.type
_entity_poly.pdbx_seq_one_letter_code
_entity_poly.pdbx_strand_id
1 'polypeptide(L)'
;MTWANSIGGLSHQSGGHVNEPFIGENGISGVLLHHKTANNNPPVTFAVAALENQNVDVTVLPIFGLSGESSVTAKEMWGTMVQGGCFDRDNFNAGPSMPSSVGDTVCAAVSASTWVEPHGRCTVVFSLAWSSPEVKFKKGSTYHRRYTKFYGTSPRSAINLAQDALMKYKHWEEEIDKWQTPILRDERFPEWYKITLFNELYFLVAGGTVWIDSDLSSSLPEDSDLPLHNSTCNSTVPLIGSSPPDFDDKENVGKFLYLEGVEYFMWCTYDVHFYASFALLDLFPKIELSIQRDFARAVLREDRTRVRFLADGTWGTRKVIGAVPHDLGAHDPWHELNAYNIHDTSRWKDLNPKFVLQVYRDFAATDDMSFGRDVWPAVCTAMEYIEQFDRDGDCMIENDGFPDQTYDAWTVLGVSAYCGCLWLAALQAAAAMARSLGHDDYADRCMVKFAKAKHVFEAKLWNGSYFNYDSGTSYSSRSIQADQLAGQWYTASSGLPPLFDEDRIKCTLQKIFDYNVMRVKGGRIGAVNGMHPNGKVDETCMQSREIWTGVTYSLAATMLLHGMEDQAFTTAQGIFLAGWSEEGYGYWFQTPEAWTIDGHYRSLIYMRPLAIWAMQHALSPPRAILEAPKVNTMERAYVSPGALQFLQDSVRKITPKSGCF
;
A
#
# COMPACT_ATOMS: atom_id res chain seq x y z
N MET A 1 -17.69 12.42 -29.72
CA MET A 1 -17.72 11.91 -28.33
C MET A 1 -19.08 12.20 -27.70
N THR A 2 -19.68 11.23 -27.01
CA THR A 2 -20.91 11.42 -26.24
C THR A 2 -20.67 11.06 -24.77
N TRP A 3 -21.38 11.72 -23.85
CA TRP A 3 -21.27 11.44 -22.42
C TRP A 3 -22.62 11.65 -21.73
N ALA A 4 -23.00 10.72 -20.86
CA ALA A 4 -24.17 10.88 -19.99
C ALA A 4 -23.80 11.76 -18.79
N ASN A 5 -24.70 12.61 -18.32
CA ASN A 5 -24.51 13.38 -17.09
C ASN A 5 -24.66 12.44 -15.87
N SER A 6 -23.64 11.62 -15.63
CA SER A 6 -23.68 10.47 -14.71
C SER A 6 -22.30 10.17 -14.14
N ILE A 7 -22.24 9.81 -12.87
CA ILE A 7 -21.06 9.20 -12.22
C ILE A 7 -21.09 7.66 -12.29
N GLY A 8 -22.07 7.07 -12.97
CA GLY A 8 -22.23 5.62 -13.14
C GLY A 8 -23.44 5.04 -12.40
N GLY A 9 -23.77 3.78 -12.68
CA GLY A 9 -24.96 3.12 -12.13
C GLY A 9 -26.25 3.91 -12.41
N LEU A 10 -27.05 4.14 -11.38
CA LEU A 10 -28.34 4.86 -11.48
C LEU A 10 -28.22 6.36 -11.18
N SER A 11 -27.00 6.93 -11.06
CA SER A 11 -26.85 8.33 -10.65
C SER A 11 -27.50 9.32 -11.60
N HIS A 12 -27.61 8.98 -12.89
CA HIS A 12 -28.26 9.82 -13.88
C HIS A 12 -29.76 10.04 -13.61
N GLN A 13 -30.39 9.18 -12.79
CA GLN A 13 -31.83 9.24 -12.52
C GLN A 13 -32.19 10.18 -11.37
N SER A 14 -31.21 10.77 -10.65
CA SER A 14 -31.51 11.59 -9.48
C SER A 14 -32.16 12.94 -9.80
N GLY A 15 -32.11 13.38 -11.06
CA GLY A 15 -32.67 14.64 -11.50
C GLY A 15 -31.84 15.86 -11.07
N GLY A 16 -32.16 17.02 -11.63
CA GLY A 16 -31.46 18.28 -11.37
C GLY A 16 -30.12 18.41 -12.10
N HIS A 17 -29.86 17.57 -13.11
CA HIS A 17 -28.66 17.62 -13.93
C HIS A 17 -28.77 18.73 -14.98
N VAL A 18 -27.71 19.49 -15.21
CA VAL A 18 -27.67 20.60 -16.17
C VAL A 18 -26.48 20.43 -17.10
N ASN A 19 -26.67 20.60 -18.40
CA ASN A 19 -25.59 20.66 -19.39
C ASN A 19 -25.46 22.07 -19.95
N GLU A 20 -24.24 22.56 -20.14
CA GLU A 20 -23.95 23.91 -20.60
C GLU A 20 -22.87 23.85 -21.69
N PRO A 21 -23.14 24.31 -22.92
CA PRO A 21 -22.11 24.41 -23.94
C PRO A 21 -21.13 25.53 -23.59
N PHE A 22 -19.89 25.40 -24.02
CA PHE A 22 -18.90 26.46 -23.86
C PHE A 22 -17.94 26.53 -25.05
N ILE A 23 -17.48 27.75 -25.30
CA ILE A 23 -16.29 28.04 -26.12
C ILE A 23 -15.26 28.59 -25.14
N GLY A 24 -14.20 27.82 -24.92
CA GLY A 24 -13.07 28.18 -24.08
C GLY A 24 -12.01 28.95 -24.85
N GLU A 25 -10.91 29.25 -24.17
CA GLU A 25 -9.75 29.87 -24.80
C GLU A 25 -9.02 28.86 -25.72
N ASN A 26 -8.18 29.38 -26.61
CA ASN A 26 -7.30 28.57 -27.48
C ASN A 26 -8.02 27.53 -28.37
N GLY A 27 -9.26 27.79 -28.77
CA GLY A 27 -10.02 26.91 -29.67
C GLY A 27 -10.61 25.68 -28.99
N ILE A 28 -10.67 25.64 -27.66
CA ILE A 28 -11.25 24.50 -26.93
C ILE A 28 -12.76 24.70 -26.80
N SER A 29 -13.54 23.79 -27.37
CA SER A 29 -15.01 23.90 -27.36
C SER A 29 -15.63 22.59 -26.88
N GLY A 30 -16.73 22.66 -26.15
CA GLY A 30 -17.29 21.49 -25.52
C GLY A 30 -18.59 21.71 -24.77
N VAL A 31 -18.93 20.74 -23.92
CA VAL A 31 -20.09 20.78 -23.03
C VAL A 31 -19.65 20.46 -21.61
N LEU A 32 -20.10 21.29 -20.67
CA LEU A 32 -19.96 21.14 -19.24
C LEU A 32 -21.22 20.46 -18.69
N LEU A 33 -21.08 19.36 -17.97
CA LEU A 33 -22.19 18.58 -17.41
C LEU A 33 -22.16 18.70 -15.89
N HIS A 34 -23.06 19.51 -15.33
CA HIS A 34 -23.24 19.71 -13.90
C HIS A 34 -24.08 18.56 -13.34
N HIS A 35 -23.43 17.63 -12.64
CA HIS A 35 -24.04 16.47 -12.03
C HIS A 35 -24.39 16.74 -10.57
N LYS A 36 -25.69 16.81 -10.27
CA LYS A 36 -26.19 16.85 -8.90
C LYS A 36 -26.24 15.44 -8.32
N THR A 37 -25.41 15.18 -7.34
CA THR A 37 -25.37 13.95 -6.57
C THR A 37 -26.51 13.87 -5.53
N ALA A 38 -26.99 12.65 -5.25
CA ALA A 38 -27.99 12.39 -4.23
C ALA A 38 -27.38 12.33 -2.80
N ASN A 39 -28.25 12.23 -1.79
CA ASN A 39 -27.88 11.95 -0.38
C ASN A 39 -26.88 12.95 0.24
N ASN A 40 -26.94 14.23 -0.15
CA ASN A 40 -26.02 15.27 0.32
C ASN A 40 -24.54 14.95 0.06
N ASN A 41 -24.24 14.15 -0.98
CA ASN A 41 -22.88 14.01 -1.50
C ASN A 41 -22.50 15.27 -2.30
N PRO A 42 -21.21 15.63 -2.37
CA PRO A 42 -20.76 16.78 -3.15
C PRO A 42 -21.03 16.62 -4.66
N PRO A 43 -21.43 17.69 -5.37
CA PRO A 43 -21.69 17.65 -6.80
C PRO A 43 -20.41 17.36 -7.59
N VAL A 44 -20.59 16.88 -8.82
CA VAL A 44 -19.49 16.63 -9.77
C VAL A 44 -19.78 17.40 -11.05
N THR A 45 -18.77 18.00 -11.66
CA THR A 45 -18.91 18.60 -12.99
C THR A 45 -17.99 17.90 -13.97
N PHE A 46 -18.50 17.44 -15.10
CA PHE A 46 -17.70 16.89 -16.21
C PHE A 46 -17.52 17.93 -17.31
N ALA A 47 -16.37 17.93 -17.98
CA ALA A 47 -16.16 18.66 -19.21
C ALA A 47 -15.78 17.67 -20.32
N VAL A 48 -16.60 17.62 -21.36
CA VAL A 48 -16.31 16.88 -22.60
C VAL A 48 -15.98 17.93 -23.65
N ALA A 49 -14.79 17.85 -24.23
CA ALA A 49 -14.31 18.89 -25.13
C ALA A 49 -13.44 18.33 -26.27
N ALA A 50 -13.27 19.15 -27.30
CA ALA A 50 -12.36 18.92 -28.41
C ALA A 50 -11.62 20.21 -28.77
N LEU A 51 -10.49 20.06 -29.45
CA LEU A 51 -9.68 21.18 -29.93
C LEU A 51 -10.06 21.57 -31.36
N GLU A 52 -10.67 22.75 -31.53
CA GLU A 52 -10.93 23.41 -32.81
C GLU A 52 -9.64 24.04 -33.33
N ASN A 53 -9.33 23.83 -34.60
CA ASN A 53 -8.16 24.41 -35.27
C ASN A 53 -8.46 24.60 -36.77
N GLN A 54 -7.49 25.09 -37.54
CA GLN A 54 -7.68 25.40 -38.97
C GLN A 54 -8.20 24.22 -39.82
N ASN A 55 -7.98 22.98 -39.38
CA ASN A 55 -8.38 21.77 -40.09
C ASN A 55 -9.52 21.01 -39.40
N VAL A 56 -9.92 21.39 -38.19
CA VAL A 56 -10.88 20.66 -37.36
C VAL A 56 -11.94 21.62 -36.85
N ASP A 57 -13.17 21.42 -37.30
CA ASP A 57 -14.35 22.17 -36.85
C ASP A 57 -15.04 21.43 -35.69
N VAL A 58 -15.32 22.14 -34.60
CA VAL A 58 -15.99 21.58 -33.42
C VAL A 58 -17.43 22.08 -33.33
N THR A 59 -18.37 21.16 -33.14
CA THR A 59 -19.80 21.44 -32.92
C THR A 59 -20.33 20.61 -31.77
N VAL A 60 -21.38 21.07 -31.10
CA VAL A 60 -21.92 20.41 -29.90
C VAL A 60 -23.42 20.20 -29.99
N LEU A 61 -23.90 19.15 -29.33
CA LEU A 61 -25.29 19.00 -28.94
C LEU A 61 -25.34 19.01 -27.40
N PRO A 62 -25.74 20.12 -26.77
CA PRO A 62 -25.63 20.28 -25.32
C PRO A 62 -26.47 19.27 -24.54
N ILE A 63 -27.63 18.92 -25.08
CA ILE A 63 -28.57 18.01 -24.44
C ILE A 63 -29.28 17.12 -25.46
N PHE A 64 -29.31 15.82 -25.17
CA PHE A 64 -30.24 14.85 -25.77
C PHE A 64 -30.57 13.77 -24.72
N GLY A 65 -31.75 13.15 -24.83
CA GLY A 65 -32.17 12.09 -23.90
C GLY A 65 -32.08 10.68 -24.49
N LEU A 66 -31.95 9.69 -23.61
CA LEU A 66 -32.01 8.27 -23.98
C LEU A 66 -33.44 7.73 -24.08
N SER A 67 -34.39 8.34 -23.37
CA SER A 67 -35.83 8.08 -23.44
C SER A 67 -36.54 9.15 -24.29
N GLY A 68 -37.65 8.78 -24.93
CA GLY A 68 -38.38 9.61 -25.90
C GLY A 68 -39.12 10.84 -25.35
N GLU A 69 -38.87 11.23 -24.09
CA GLU A 69 -39.51 12.38 -23.43
C GLU A 69 -38.64 13.66 -23.47
N SER A 70 -37.41 13.56 -24.00
CA SER A 70 -36.52 14.72 -24.22
C SER A 70 -36.81 15.44 -25.55
N SER A 71 -36.48 16.74 -25.63
CA SER A 71 -36.69 17.56 -26.85
C SER A 71 -35.87 17.09 -28.06
N VAL A 72 -34.73 16.45 -27.82
CA VAL A 72 -33.90 15.79 -28.84
C VAL A 72 -33.56 14.39 -28.34
N THR A 73 -33.96 13.37 -29.08
CA THR A 73 -33.73 11.97 -28.73
C THR A 73 -32.37 11.48 -29.23
N ALA A 74 -31.84 10.41 -28.63
CA ALA A 74 -30.63 9.74 -29.12
C ALA A 74 -30.73 9.31 -30.60
N LYS A 75 -31.94 8.97 -31.07
CA LYS A 75 -32.20 8.63 -32.48
C LYS A 75 -32.05 9.84 -33.40
N GLU A 76 -32.58 10.99 -33.00
CA GLU A 76 -32.46 12.23 -33.78
C GLU A 76 -31.02 12.74 -33.78
N MET A 77 -30.35 12.72 -32.63
CA MET A 77 -28.92 13.03 -32.51
C MET A 77 -28.09 12.18 -33.49
N TRP A 78 -28.33 10.87 -33.51
CA TRP A 78 -27.64 9.95 -34.43
C TRP A 78 -27.99 10.24 -35.90
N GLY A 79 -29.25 10.57 -36.19
CA GLY A 79 -29.70 10.97 -37.53
C GLY A 79 -28.94 12.19 -38.05
N THR A 80 -28.77 13.23 -37.23
CA THR A 80 -27.98 14.42 -37.56
C THR A 80 -26.52 14.07 -37.85
N MET A 81 -25.92 13.23 -37.01
CA MET A 81 -24.52 12.79 -37.20
C MET A 81 -24.33 11.98 -38.48
N VAL A 82 -25.29 11.12 -38.85
CA VAL A 82 -25.25 10.35 -40.11
C VAL A 82 -25.37 11.25 -41.33
N GLN A 83 -26.18 12.31 -41.26
CA GLN A 83 -26.42 13.20 -42.40
C GLN A 83 -25.27 14.18 -42.65
N GLY A 84 -24.74 14.81 -41.59
CA GLY A 84 -23.80 15.93 -41.73
C GLY A 84 -22.48 15.76 -40.97
N GLY A 85 -22.37 14.79 -40.06
CA GLY A 85 -21.19 14.64 -39.20
C GLY A 85 -21.00 15.75 -38.16
N CYS A 86 -21.85 16.79 -38.15
CA CYS A 86 -21.75 17.94 -37.27
C CYS A 86 -23.14 18.36 -36.75
N PHE A 87 -23.14 19.18 -35.71
CA PHE A 87 -24.33 19.82 -35.15
C PHE A 87 -24.40 21.31 -35.51
N ASP A 88 -25.53 21.94 -35.26
CA ASP A 88 -25.69 23.39 -35.46
C ASP A 88 -24.70 24.17 -34.56
N ARG A 89 -23.98 25.15 -35.14
CA ARG A 89 -23.07 26.02 -34.37
C ARG A 89 -23.84 26.93 -33.41
N ASP A 90 -25.10 27.24 -33.69
CA ASP A 90 -25.93 28.06 -32.80
C ASP A 90 -26.19 27.37 -31.45
N ASN A 91 -25.95 26.05 -31.34
CA ASN A 91 -26.02 25.33 -30.07
C ASN A 91 -25.06 25.88 -29.00
N PHE A 92 -23.97 26.57 -29.37
CA PHE A 92 -23.10 27.24 -28.39
C PHE A 92 -23.79 28.43 -27.70
N ASN A 93 -24.83 29.00 -28.32
CA ASN A 93 -25.59 30.12 -27.78
C ASN A 93 -26.79 29.68 -26.92
N ALA A 94 -27.03 28.37 -26.78
CA ALA A 94 -28.20 27.83 -26.07
C ALA A 94 -28.17 28.09 -24.54
N GLY A 95 -27.00 28.38 -23.97
CA GLY A 95 -26.82 28.51 -22.52
C GLY A 95 -27.04 27.19 -21.76
N PRO A 96 -27.14 27.24 -20.42
CA PRO A 96 -27.41 26.06 -19.61
C PRO A 96 -28.79 25.47 -19.93
N SER A 97 -28.87 24.14 -20.01
CA SER A 97 -30.12 23.43 -20.18
C SER A 97 -31.03 23.59 -18.96
N MET A 98 -32.32 23.31 -19.14
CA MET A 98 -33.20 23.10 -18.00
C MET A 98 -32.70 21.91 -17.16
N PRO A 99 -32.85 21.96 -15.82
CA PRO A 99 -32.51 20.83 -14.96
C PRO A 99 -33.35 19.59 -15.34
N SER A 100 -32.70 18.42 -15.41
CA SER A 100 -33.38 17.17 -15.73
C SER A 100 -34.41 16.76 -14.67
N SER A 101 -35.45 16.01 -15.07
CA SER A 101 -36.40 15.42 -14.11
C SER A 101 -35.80 14.18 -13.45
N VAL A 102 -36.43 13.72 -12.38
CA VAL A 102 -36.10 12.42 -11.77
C VAL A 102 -36.45 11.31 -12.76
N GLY A 103 -35.54 10.36 -12.98
CA GLY A 103 -35.68 9.27 -13.96
C GLY A 103 -35.16 9.61 -15.37
N ASP A 104 -34.98 10.89 -15.69
CA ASP A 104 -34.46 11.31 -17.00
C ASP A 104 -32.98 11.01 -17.13
N THR A 105 -32.56 10.52 -18.30
CA THR A 105 -31.13 10.42 -18.63
C THR A 105 -30.77 11.46 -19.67
N VAL A 106 -30.07 12.51 -19.25
CA VAL A 106 -29.58 13.57 -20.13
C VAL A 106 -28.12 13.34 -20.50
N CYS A 107 -27.81 13.52 -21.78
CA CYS A 107 -26.49 13.30 -22.37
C CYS A 107 -26.05 14.53 -23.18
N ALA A 108 -24.76 14.65 -23.43
CA ALA A 108 -24.17 15.66 -24.30
C ALA A 108 -23.36 14.99 -25.42
N ALA A 109 -23.23 15.68 -26.55
CA ALA A 109 -22.37 15.27 -27.66
C ALA A 109 -21.43 16.39 -28.08
N VAL A 110 -20.18 16.03 -28.37
CA VAL A 110 -19.18 16.88 -29.02
C VAL A 110 -18.76 16.19 -30.31
N SER A 111 -18.91 16.87 -31.44
CA SER A 111 -18.40 16.44 -32.74
C SER A 111 -17.20 17.30 -33.12
N ALA A 112 -16.19 16.65 -33.69
CA ALA A 112 -15.04 17.29 -34.30
C ALA A 112 -14.91 16.73 -35.72
N SER A 113 -15.07 17.60 -36.70
CA SER A 113 -15.16 17.26 -38.13
C SER A 113 -13.93 17.78 -38.87
N THR A 114 -13.43 16.99 -39.81
CA THR A 114 -12.26 17.34 -40.61
C THR A 114 -12.33 16.67 -41.98
N TRP A 115 -11.72 17.28 -42.98
CA TRP A 115 -11.53 16.68 -44.29
C TRP A 115 -10.13 16.07 -44.38
N VAL A 116 -10.06 14.80 -44.79
CA VAL A 116 -8.79 14.09 -44.98
C VAL A 116 -8.67 13.67 -46.44
N GLU A 117 -7.72 14.28 -47.14
CA GLU A 117 -7.40 13.94 -48.53
C GLU A 117 -6.92 12.48 -48.66
N PRO A 118 -7.01 11.85 -49.85
CA PRO A 118 -6.41 10.54 -50.09
C PRO A 118 -4.93 10.51 -49.68
N HIS A 119 -4.54 9.51 -48.86
CA HIS A 119 -3.21 9.39 -48.25
C HIS A 119 -2.82 10.51 -47.24
N GLY A 120 -3.75 11.41 -46.90
CA GLY A 120 -3.58 12.39 -45.85
C GLY A 120 -3.71 11.82 -44.44
N ARG A 121 -3.29 12.61 -43.45
CA ARG A 121 -3.48 12.32 -42.03
C ARG A 121 -3.93 13.59 -41.32
N CYS A 122 -4.98 13.46 -40.50
CA CYS A 122 -5.41 14.50 -39.57
C CYS A 122 -5.49 13.89 -38.16
N THR A 123 -5.15 14.68 -37.14
CA THR A 123 -5.27 14.29 -35.74
C THR A 123 -6.38 15.11 -35.10
N VAL A 124 -7.36 14.41 -34.55
CA VAL A 124 -8.46 15.00 -33.76
C VAL A 124 -8.28 14.56 -32.32
N VAL A 125 -8.36 15.50 -31.38
CA VAL A 125 -8.13 15.25 -29.96
C VAL A 125 -9.38 15.61 -29.17
N PHE A 126 -9.80 14.70 -28.29
CA PHE A 126 -10.88 14.90 -27.34
C PHE A 126 -10.34 14.81 -25.91
N SER A 127 -11.03 15.44 -24.97
CA SER A 127 -10.77 15.29 -23.54
C SER A 127 -12.05 15.04 -22.78
N LEU A 128 -11.95 14.21 -21.74
CA LEU A 128 -12.88 14.13 -20.64
C LEU A 128 -12.14 14.53 -19.37
N ALA A 129 -12.67 15.53 -18.68
CA ALA A 129 -12.21 15.90 -17.35
C ALA A 129 -13.39 15.97 -16.39
N TRP A 130 -13.14 15.81 -15.10
CA TRP A 130 -14.15 16.02 -14.07
C TRP A 130 -13.57 16.80 -12.90
N SER A 131 -14.41 17.67 -12.32
CA SER A 131 -14.15 18.37 -11.07
C SER A 131 -15.10 17.83 -10.01
N SER A 132 -14.54 17.18 -9.01
CA SER A 132 -15.19 16.76 -7.77
C SER A 132 -14.31 17.26 -6.61
N PRO A 133 -14.43 18.56 -6.25
CA PRO A 133 -13.43 19.23 -5.42
C PRO A 133 -13.43 18.72 -3.98
N GLU A 134 -14.56 18.19 -3.51
CA GLU A 134 -14.74 17.73 -2.15
C GLU A 134 -14.82 16.19 -2.09
N VAL A 135 -14.16 15.62 -1.09
CA VAL A 135 -14.39 14.24 -0.66
C VAL A 135 -15.08 14.28 0.70
N LYS A 136 -16.18 13.55 0.84
CA LYS A 136 -16.97 13.47 2.06
C LYS A 136 -16.95 12.04 2.59
N PHE A 137 -16.48 11.87 3.82
CA PHE A 137 -16.50 10.59 4.51
C PHE A 137 -17.82 10.40 5.29
N LYS A 138 -18.17 9.15 5.59
CA LYS A 138 -19.51 8.79 6.13
C LYS A 138 -19.84 9.47 7.46
N LYS A 139 -18.84 9.74 8.31
CA LYS A 139 -19.04 10.44 9.59
C LYS A 139 -19.09 11.96 9.49
N GLY A 140 -18.99 12.52 8.28
CA GLY A 140 -19.27 13.93 7.99
C GLY A 140 -18.05 14.77 7.66
N SER A 141 -16.83 14.29 7.96
CA SER A 141 -15.58 14.97 7.60
C SER A 141 -15.51 15.18 6.08
N THR A 142 -15.31 16.42 5.68
CA THR A 142 -15.24 16.84 4.27
C THR A 142 -13.92 17.55 4.04
N TYR A 143 -13.20 17.14 2.99
CA TYR A 143 -11.90 17.70 2.64
C TYR A 143 -11.85 18.07 1.17
N HIS A 144 -10.98 19.01 0.82
CA HIS A 144 -10.68 19.29 -0.57
C HIS A 144 -9.69 18.27 -1.14
N ARG A 145 -10.00 17.73 -2.32
CA ARG A 145 -9.08 16.89 -3.08
C ARG A 145 -7.87 17.71 -3.52
N ARG A 146 -6.71 17.08 -3.55
CA ARG A 146 -5.42 17.75 -3.77
C ARG A 146 -5.37 18.60 -5.05
N TYR A 147 -6.02 18.17 -6.13
CA TYR A 147 -5.99 18.89 -7.40
C TYR A 147 -6.57 20.32 -7.30
N THR A 148 -7.43 20.59 -6.30
CA THR A 148 -8.05 21.92 -6.12
C THR A 148 -7.03 23.00 -5.78
N LYS A 149 -5.85 22.64 -5.27
CA LYS A 149 -4.74 23.58 -5.06
C LYS A 149 -4.27 24.22 -6.38
N PHE A 150 -4.41 23.50 -7.49
CA PHE A 150 -3.98 23.96 -8.82
C PHE A 150 -5.13 24.59 -9.62
N TYR A 151 -6.36 24.06 -9.46
CA TYR A 151 -7.50 24.44 -10.30
C TYR A 151 -8.64 25.14 -9.56
N GLY A 152 -8.53 25.30 -8.23
CA GLY A 152 -9.60 25.81 -7.37
C GLY A 152 -10.76 24.83 -7.18
N THR A 153 -11.82 25.31 -6.53
CA THR A 153 -13.04 24.55 -6.22
C THR A 153 -14.25 24.95 -7.08
N SER A 154 -14.04 25.77 -8.10
CA SER A 154 -15.13 26.26 -8.95
C SER A 154 -15.81 25.09 -9.69
N PRO A 155 -17.15 25.11 -9.83
CA PRO A 155 -17.86 24.15 -10.69
C PRO A 155 -17.38 24.19 -12.15
N ARG A 156 -16.78 25.31 -12.60
CA ARG A 156 -16.21 25.45 -13.95
C ARG A 156 -14.75 24.98 -14.04
N SER A 157 -14.11 24.56 -12.95
CA SER A 157 -12.72 24.08 -12.98
C SER A 157 -12.51 22.85 -13.89
N ALA A 158 -13.57 22.10 -14.20
CA ALA A 158 -13.52 21.02 -15.19
C ALA A 158 -13.13 21.51 -16.60
N ILE A 159 -13.48 22.76 -16.96
CA ILE A 159 -13.05 23.38 -18.23
C ILE A 159 -11.53 23.56 -18.24
N ASN A 160 -10.96 24.10 -17.16
CA ASN A 160 -9.52 24.32 -17.05
C ASN A 160 -8.75 22.98 -17.08
N LEU A 161 -9.28 21.94 -16.44
CA LEU A 161 -8.72 20.58 -16.50
C LEU A 161 -8.74 20.01 -17.93
N ALA A 162 -9.88 20.14 -18.63
CA ALA A 162 -10.00 19.70 -20.03
C ALA A 162 -9.06 20.49 -20.96
N GLN A 163 -8.94 21.80 -20.74
CA GLN A 163 -8.01 22.66 -21.46
C GLN A 163 -6.57 22.24 -21.28
N ASP A 164 -6.14 22.02 -20.03
CA ASP A 164 -4.78 21.56 -19.76
C ASP A 164 -4.52 20.20 -20.40
N ALA A 165 -5.48 19.27 -20.38
CA ALA A 165 -5.35 17.98 -21.07
C ALA A 165 -5.18 18.14 -22.58
N LEU A 166 -6.04 18.92 -23.25
CA LEU A 166 -5.95 19.12 -24.70
C LEU A 166 -4.67 19.84 -25.13
N MET A 167 -4.14 20.73 -24.29
CA MET A 167 -2.95 21.52 -24.60
C MET A 167 -1.64 20.82 -24.24
N LYS A 168 -1.65 19.93 -23.23
CA LYS A 168 -0.43 19.34 -22.66
C LYS A 168 -0.29 17.83 -22.90
N TYR A 169 -1.28 17.13 -23.48
CA TYR A 169 -1.24 15.67 -23.62
C TYR A 169 0.05 15.15 -24.27
N LYS A 170 0.59 15.82 -25.30
CA LYS A 170 1.85 15.38 -25.95
C LYS A 170 3.03 15.41 -25.00
N HIS A 171 3.12 16.46 -24.18
CA HIS A 171 4.16 16.54 -23.16
C HIS A 171 3.96 15.46 -22.09
N TRP A 172 2.70 15.14 -21.75
CA TRP A 172 2.40 14.05 -20.82
C TRP A 172 2.77 12.67 -21.42
N GLU A 173 2.49 12.43 -22.71
CA GLU A 173 2.92 11.24 -23.43
C GLU A 173 4.45 11.12 -23.42
N GLU A 174 5.18 12.21 -23.70
CA GLU A 174 6.64 12.25 -23.64
C GLU A 174 7.19 11.92 -22.24
N GLU A 175 6.61 12.50 -21.18
CA GLU A 175 7.04 12.20 -19.81
C GLU A 175 6.67 10.77 -19.40
N ILE A 176 5.52 10.24 -19.85
CA ILE A 176 5.12 8.82 -19.65
C ILE A 176 6.13 7.89 -20.32
N ASP A 177 6.42 8.12 -21.60
CA ASP A 177 7.39 7.34 -22.36
C ASP A 177 8.76 7.38 -21.70
N LYS A 178 9.19 8.55 -21.23
CA LYS A 178 10.50 8.76 -20.61
C LYS A 178 10.70 7.94 -19.34
N TRP A 179 9.72 7.84 -18.45
CA TRP A 179 9.88 7.05 -17.23
C TRP A 179 9.69 5.54 -17.47
N GLN A 180 8.88 5.14 -18.44
CA GLN A 180 8.69 3.72 -18.77
C GLN A 180 9.82 3.13 -19.63
N THR A 181 10.37 3.92 -20.55
CA THR A 181 11.37 3.48 -21.56
C THR A 181 12.56 2.73 -20.97
N PRO A 182 13.20 3.17 -19.86
CA PRO A 182 14.35 2.46 -19.29
C PRO A 182 14.04 0.99 -18.95
N ILE A 183 12.83 0.70 -18.46
CA ILE A 183 12.40 -0.67 -18.11
C ILE A 183 11.91 -1.39 -19.37
N LEU A 184 11.12 -0.73 -20.22
CA LEU A 184 10.58 -1.33 -21.45
C LEU A 184 11.66 -1.79 -22.42
N ARG A 185 12.77 -1.03 -22.51
CA ARG A 185 13.90 -1.35 -23.41
C ARG A 185 14.95 -2.26 -22.77
N ASP A 186 14.80 -2.64 -21.51
CA ASP A 186 15.71 -3.59 -20.90
C ASP A 186 15.45 -5.00 -21.44
N GLU A 187 16.39 -5.53 -22.23
CA GLU A 187 16.29 -6.86 -22.86
C GLU A 187 16.45 -8.00 -21.85
N ARG A 188 16.96 -7.72 -20.64
CA ARG A 188 17.08 -8.72 -19.57
C ARG A 188 15.71 -9.11 -19.02
N PHE A 189 14.72 -8.23 -19.12
CA PHE A 189 13.40 -8.44 -18.56
C PHE A 189 12.48 -9.16 -19.54
N PRO A 190 11.83 -10.26 -19.12
CA PRO A 190 10.89 -10.96 -19.98
C PRO A 190 9.64 -10.10 -20.23
N GLU A 191 9.01 -10.28 -21.39
CA GLU A 191 7.89 -9.43 -21.83
C GLU A 191 6.71 -9.43 -20.85
N TRP A 192 6.37 -10.60 -20.31
CA TRP A 192 5.30 -10.74 -19.33
C TRP A 192 5.54 -9.87 -18.08
N TYR A 193 6.80 -9.72 -17.65
CA TYR A 193 7.13 -8.96 -16.45
C TYR A 193 6.87 -7.47 -16.67
N LYS A 194 7.24 -6.93 -17.84
CA LYS A 194 6.98 -5.54 -18.21
C LYS A 194 5.48 -5.26 -18.22
N ILE A 195 4.71 -6.16 -18.83
CA ILE A 195 3.24 -6.06 -18.89
C ILE A 195 2.67 -5.99 -17.47
N THR A 196 3.02 -6.93 -16.60
CA THR A 196 2.44 -6.98 -15.25
C THR A 196 2.92 -5.83 -14.37
N LEU A 197 4.21 -5.49 -14.41
CA LEU A 197 4.79 -4.44 -13.56
C LEU A 197 4.08 -3.09 -13.75
N PHE A 198 3.86 -2.68 -15.00
CA PHE A 198 3.16 -1.42 -15.30
C PHE A 198 1.66 -1.52 -15.08
N ASN A 199 1.04 -2.64 -15.43
CA ASN A 199 -0.41 -2.74 -15.32
C ASN A 199 -0.89 -2.92 -13.88
N GLU A 200 -0.12 -3.50 -12.96
CA GLU A 200 -0.47 -3.57 -11.53
C GLU A 200 -0.54 -2.16 -10.88
N LEU A 201 0.12 -1.14 -11.45
CA LEU A 201 -0.02 0.24 -10.99
C LEU A 201 -1.44 0.81 -11.14
N TYR A 202 -2.34 0.14 -11.87
CA TYR A 202 -3.75 0.53 -11.96
C TYR A 202 -4.35 0.72 -10.56
N PHE A 203 -3.90 -0.05 -9.56
CA PHE A 203 -4.41 0.00 -8.20
C PHE A 203 -4.18 1.35 -7.52
N LEU A 204 -3.10 2.09 -7.84
CA LEU A 204 -2.86 3.41 -7.27
C LEU A 204 -3.94 4.44 -7.66
N VAL A 205 -4.74 4.15 -8.70
CA VAL A 205 -5.88 4.96 -9.13
C VAL A 205 -7.20 4.27 -8.80
N ALA A 206 -7.33 2.97 -9.11
CA ALA A 206 -8.57 2.20 -8.96
C ALA A 206 -8.84 1.72 -7.53
N GLY A 207 -7.81 1.66 -6.68
CA GLY A 207 -7.88 1.23 -5.27
C GLY A 207 -8.54 2.23 -4.32
N GLY A 208 -9.51 3.02 -4.81
CA GLY A 208 -10.25 3.98 -4.00
C GLY A 208 -9.46 5.21 -3.55
N THR A 209 -8.37 5.56 -4.22
CA THR A 209 -7.42 6.60 -3.79
C THR A 209 -8.08 7.94 -3.46
N VAL A 210 -7.72 8.48 -2.29
CA VAL A 210 -8.09 9.80 -1.81
C VAL A 210 -6.81 10.57 -1.48
N TRP A 211 -6.55 11.64 -2.23
CA TRP A 211 -5.46 12.57 -1.95
C TRP A 211 -6.06 13.94 -1.64
N ILE A 212 -5.81 14.44 -0.44
CA ILE A 212 -6.38 15.71 0.05
C ILE A 212 -5.28 16.70 0.41
N ASP A 213 -5.66 17.98 0.47
CA ASP A 213 -4.79 19.01 1.04
C ASP A 213 -4.75 18.92 2.57
N SER A 214 -3.62 19.27 3.19
CA SER A 214 -3.42 19.24 4.64
C SER A 214 -4.23 20.32 5.38
N ASP A 215 -4.52 21.43 4.69
CA ASP A 215 -4.98 22.69 5.28
C ASP A 215 -6.51 22.80 5.33
N LEU A 216 -7.12 21.92 6.12
CA LEU A 216 -8.30 22.30 6.89
C LEU A 216 -7.90 22.16 8.35
N SER A 217 -7.44 23.28 8.92
CA SER A 217 -7.33 23.46 10.36
C SER A 217 -8.63 22.95 11.00
N SER A 218 -8.56 21.79 11.64
CA SER A 218 -9.57 21.40 12.60
C SER A 218 -9.44 22.38 13.76
N SER A 219 -10.15 23.49 13.69
CA SER A 219 -10.52 24.26 14.86
C SER A 219 -11.42 23.36 15.71
N LEU A 220 -10.80 22.48 16.50
CA LEU A 220 -11.47 21.83 17.62
C LEU A 220 -11.51 22.85 18.77
N PRO A 221 -12.61 22.90 19.55
CA PRO A 221 -12.70 23.78 20.71
C PRO A 221 -11.66 23.36 21.75
N GLU A 222 -10.93 24.33 22.29
CA GLU A 222 -10.23 24.20 23.56
C GLU A 222 -11.27 23.88 24.65
N ASP A 223 -11.43 22.62 25.03
CA ASP A 223 -11.96 22.23 26.34
C ASP A 223 -11.84 20.72 26.54
N SER A 224 -10.79 20.29 27.23
CA SER A 224 -10.85 19.14 28.13
C SER A 224 -9.65 19.15 29.08
N ASP A 225 -9.84 19.74 30.26
CA ASP A 225 -9.01 19.50 31.43
C ASP A 225 -9.00 17.99 31.75
N LEU A 226 -7.84 17.34 31.63
CA LEU A 226 -7.62 15.98 32.14
C LEU A 226 -6.75 16.04 33.41
N PRO A 227 -7.13 15.35 34.50
CA PRO A 227 -6.40 15.41 35.77
C PRO A 227 -5.09 14.62 35.73
N LEU A 228 -4.02 15.22 36.29
CA LEU A 228 -2.70 14.61 36.47
C LEU A 228 -2.79 13.30 37.28
N HIS A 229 -2.28 12.21 36.73
CA HIS A 229 -2.01 10.99 37.50
C HIS A 229 -0.49 10.81 37.65
N ASN A 230 -0.02 10.88 38.91
CA ASN A 230 1.32 10.48 39.30
C ASN A 230 1.44 8.94 39.20
N SER A 231 2.44 8.44 38.49
CA SER A 231 2.90 7.05 38.59
C SER A 231 4.40 7.00 38.37
N THR A 232 5.11 6.69 39.45
CA THR A 232 6.56 6.44 39.50
C THR A 232 6.91 5.19 38.68
N CYS A 233 7.51 5.40 37.51
CA CYS A 233 8.24 4.36 36.78
C CYS A 233 9.59 4.95 36.33
N ASN A 234 10.69 4.34 36.76
CA ASN A 234 12.05 4.77 36.44
C ASN A 234 12.39 4.43 34.98
N SER A 235 11.96 5.25 34.03
CA SER A 235 12.40 5.21 32.62
C SER A 235 13.43 6.31 32.36
N THR A 236 14.53 5.97 31.68
CA THR A 236 15.69 6.85 31.39
C THR A 236 15.61 7.55 30.04
N VAL A 237 14.43 7.69 29.44
CA VAL A 237 14.21 8.51 28.23
C VAL A 237 13.58 9.85 28.65
N PRO A 238 13.96 11.00 28.08
CA PRO A 238 13.32 12.27 28.41
C PRO A 238 11.81 12.15 28.15
N LEU A 239 11.00 12.43 29.18
CA LEU A 239 9.54 12.57 29.05
C LEU A 239 9.26 13.58 27.93
N ILE A 240 8.81 13.09 26.79
CA ILE A 240 8.32 13.90 25.69
C ILE A 240 7.15 14.71 26.24
N GLY A 241 7.23 16.04 26.13
CA GLY A 241 6.17 16.95 26.57
C GLY A 241 4.83 16.54 25.97
N SER A 242 3.75 16.68 26.73
CA SER A 242 2.39 16.24 26.42
C SER A 242 1.70 16.99 25.25
N SER A 243 2.45 17.68 24.40
CA SER A 243 1.97 18.28 23.17
C SER A 243 2.29 17.36 21.99
N PRO A 244 1.29 16.94 21.18
CA PRO A 244 1.56 16.15 19.98
C PRO A 244 2.57 16.90 19.10
N PRO A 245 3.59 16.22 18.53
CA PRO A 245 4.53 16.89 17.65
C PRO A 245 3.76 17.53 16.49
N ASP A 246 4.00 18.83 16.28
CA ASP A 246 3.48 19.55 15.13
C ASP A 246 4.40 19.21 13.95
N PHE A 247 3.97 18.23 13.16
CA PHE A 247 4.68 17.83 11.94
C PHE A 247 4.39 18.91 10.90
N ASP A 248 5.29 19.89 10.81
CA ASP A 248 5.23 20.94 9.80
C ASP A 248 5.32 20.28 8.40
N ASP A 249 4.21 20.23 7.65
CA ASP A 249 4.16 19.77 6.26
C ASP A 249 4.82 20.83 5.34
N LYS A 250 6.10 21.11 5.59
CA LYS A 250 6.91 22.06 4.82
C LYS A 250 6.99 21.70 3.36
N GLU A 251 6.94 20.41 3.06
CA GLU A 251 6.95 19.90 1.68
C GLU A 251 5.60 20.09 0.99
N ASN A 252 4.54 20.28 1.77
CA ASN A 252 3.17 20.46 1.32
C ASN A 252 2.81 19.35 0.34
N VAL A 253 2.86 18.10 0.78
CA VAL A 253 2.51 16.94 -0.06
C VAL A 253 1.01 16.62 0.05
N GLY A 254 0.38 17.03 1.15
CA GLY A 254 -0.99 16.64 1.48
C GLY A 254 -1.06 15.21 2.03
N LYS A 255 -2.28 14.77 2.37
CA LYS A 255 -2.51 13.44 2.95
C LYS A 255 -3.10 12.48 1.94
N PHE A 256 -2.62 11.25 1.96
CA PHE A 256 -2.92 10.25 0.95
C PHE A 256 -3.50 8.99 1.60
N LEU A 257 -4.59 8.48 1.02
CA LEU A 257 -5.21 7.23 1.38
C LEU A 257 -5.44 6.39 0.12
N TYR A 258 -5.30 5.08 0.25
CA TYR A 258 -5.90 4.11 -0.67
C TYR A 258 -6.51 2.97 0.13
N LEU A 259 -7.40 2.19 -0.47
CA LEU A 259 -8.04 1.06 0.18
C LEU A 259 -7.09 -0.14 0.23
N GLU A 260 -7.32 -1.03 1.18
CA GLU A 260 -6.82 -2.40 1.12
C GLU A 260 -7.33 -3.16 -0.11
N GLY A 261 -8.63 -3.06 -0.34
CA GLY A 261 -9.29 -3.53 -1.55
C GLY A 261 -10.75 -3.11 -1.54
N VAL A 262 -11.47 -3.34 -2.64
CA VAL A 262 -12.88 -2.90 -2.74
C VAL A 262 -13.83 -3.69 -1.84
N GLU A 263 -13.46 -4.92 -1.48
CA GLU A 263 -14.22 -5.76 -0.55
C GLU A 263 -13.87 -5.48 0.92
N TYR A 264 -12.67 -4.96 1.18
CA TYR A 264 -12.15 -4.66 2.52
C TYR A 264 -11.93 -3.16 2.65
N PHE A 265 -12.99 -2.45 3.04
CA PHE A 265 -13.03 -0.99 3.04
C PHE A 265 -12.29 -0.37 4.24
N MET A 266 -10.96 -0.44 4.19
CA MET A 266 -10.03 0.06 5.20
C MET A 266 -8.92 0.86 4.53
N TRP A 267 -8.58 2.02 5.08
CA TRP A 267 -7.61 2.93 4.48
C TRP A 267 -6.19 2.60 4.91
N CYS A 268 -5.30 2.43 3.93
CA CYS A 268 -3.88 2.16 4.12
C CYS A 268 -3.61 1.00 5.09
N THR A 269 -4.35 -0.11 4.99
CA THR A 269 -4.11 -1.30 5.82
C THR A 269 -2.62 -1.65 5.80
N TYR A 270 -2.01 -1.60 6.98
CA TYR A 270 -0.59 -1.32 7.09
C TYR A 270 0.29 -2.57 6.99
N ASP A 271 -0.24 -3.69 7.47
CA ASP A 271 0.35 -5.00 7.26
C ASP A 271 0.31 -5.45 5.79
N VAL A 272 -0.59 -4.87 4.97
CA VAL A 272 -0.68 -5.03 3.51
C VAL A 272 0.20 -4.01 2.78
N HIS A 273 0.20 -2.76 3.25
CA HIS A 273 1.07 -1.68 2.78
C HIS A 273 2.55 -2.07 2.81
N PHE A 274 2.97 -2.88 3.80
CA PHE A 274 4.30 -3.51 3.87
C PHE A 274 4.75 -4.17 2.56
N TYR A 275 3.84 -4.73 1.78
CA TYR A 275 4.17 -5.34 0.49
C TYR A 275 4.08 -4.33 -0.65
N ALA A 276 3.05 -3.49 -0.62
CA ALA A 276 2.70 -2.58 -1.72
C ALA A 276 3.56 -1.30 -1.78
N SER A 277 4.11 -0.85 -0.65
CA SER A 277 4.74 0.47 -0.50
C SER A 277 6.01 0.67 -1.35
N PHE A 278 6.62 -0.41 -1.87
CA PHE A 278 7.71 -0.31 -2.84
C PHE A 278 7.30 0.50 -4.09
N ALA A 279 6.07 0.34 -4.58
CA ALA A 279 5.58 1.10 -5.73
C ALA A 279 5.49 2.60 -5.42
N LEU A 280 5.06 2.96 -4.20
CA LEU A 280 4.99 4.36 -3.78
C LEU A 280 6.39 4.93 -3.51
N LEU A 281 7.29 4.19 -2.86
CA LEU A 281 8.65 4.64 -2.61
C LEU A 281 9.41 4.92 -3.92
N ASP A 282 9.33 4.00 -4.89
CA ASP A 282 10.07 4.10 -6.14
C ASP A 282 9.53 5.21 -7.06
N LEU A 283 8.22 5.46 -7.06
CA LEU A 283 7.56 6.38 -8.01
C LEU A 283 7.14 7.72 -7.39
N PHE A 284 6.72 7.70 -6.12
CA PHE A 284 6.14 8.84 -5.41
C PHE A 284 6.64 8.91 -3.95
N PRO A 285 7.97 8.97 -3.70
CA PRO A 285 8.54 8.83 -2.36
C PRO A 285 7.98 9.83 -1.35
N LYS A 286 7.67 11.05 -1.78
CA LYS A 286 7.06 12.06 -0.91
C LYS A 286 5.67 11.65 -0.39
N ILE A 287 4.89 10.95 -1.20
CA ILE A 287 3.59 10.40 -0.79
C ILE A 287 3.80 9.28 0.23
N GLU A 288 4.76 8.38 -0.02
CA GLU A 288 5.13 7.33 0.93
C GLU A 288 5.53 7.91 2.29
N LEU A 289 6.46 8.87 2.32
CA LEU A 289 6.88 9.53 3.56
C LEU A 289 5.72 10.24 4.28
N SER A 290 4.72 10.76 3.55
CA SER A 290 3.51 11.34 4.14
C SER A 290 2.67 10.28 4.86
N ILE A 291 2.47 9.11 4.24
CA ILE A 291 1.77 7.96 4.86
C ILE A 291 2.52 7.51 6.12
N GLN A 292 3.84 7.39 6.07
CA GLN A 292 4.63 7.00 7.24
C GLN A 292 4.51 8.01 8.40
N ARG A 293 4.43 9.31 8.11
CA ARG A 293 4.14 10.34 9.13
C ARG A 293 2.73 10.20 9.70
N ASP A 294 1.74 9.85 8.89
CA ASP A 294 0.37 9.56 9.37
C ASP A 294 0.36 8.39 10.36
N PHE A 295 1.06 7.29 10.04
CA PHE A 295 1.21 6.15 10.94
C PHE A 295 2.03 6.47 12.18
N ALA A 296 3.13 7.25 12.06
CA ALA A 296 3.92 7.69 13.21
C ALA A 296 3.06 8.48 14.22
N ARG A 297 2.22 9.40 13.71
CA ARG A 297 1.24 10.12 14.55
C ARG A 297 0.22 9.19 15.19
N ALA A 298 -0.24 8.19 14.45
CA ALA A 298 -1.21 7.23 14.92
C ALA A 298 -0.66 6.30 16.01
N VAL A 299 0.60 5.86 15.92
CA VAL A 299 1.31 5.08 16.95
C VAL A 299 1.30 5.79 18.30
N LEU A 300 1.53 7.11 18.30
CA LEU A 300 1.60 7.95 19.49
C LEU A 300 0.23 8.37 20.05
N ARG A 301 -0.87 7.93 19.44
CA ARG A 301 -2.24 8.26 19.87
C ARG A 301 -2.94 7.06 20.51
N GLU A 302 -3.83 7.38 21.44
CA GLU A 302 -4.77 6.45 22.08
C GLU A 302 -6.21 6.84 21.70
N ASP A 303 -7.04 5.86 21.38
CA ASP A 303 -8.50 5.99 21.30
C ASP A 303 -9.12 4.94 22.23
N ARG A 304 -9.66 5.43 23.36
CA ARG A 304 -10.27 4.63 24.43
C ARG A 304 -11.68 4.15 24.12
N THR A 305 -12.22 4.47 22.95
CA THR A 305 -13.52 3.97 22.51
C THR A 305 -13.50 2.44 22.54
N ARG A 306 -14.50 1.85 23.20
CA ARG A 306 -14.61 0.39 23.26
C ARG A 306 -15.17 -0.16 21.96
N VAL A 307 -14.51 -1.18 21.43
CA VAL A 307 -14.95 -1.91 20.24
C VAL A 307 -15.11 -3.38 20.59
N ARG A 308 -16.06 -4.04 19.91
CA ARG A 308 -16.23 -5.48 20.01
C ARG A 308 -15.42 -6.16 18.92
N PHE A 309 -14.58 -7.10 19.31
CA PHE A 309 -13.84 -7.94 18.37
C PHE A 309 -14.73 -9.11 17.92
N LEU A 310 -14.80 -9.34 16.61
CA LEU A 310 -15.78 -10.26 16.03
C LEU A 310 -15.39 -11.73 16.21
N ALA A 311 -14.10 -12.04 16.21
CA ALA A 311 -13.61 -13.42 16.26
C ALA A 311 -13.91 -14.12 17.59
N ASP A 312 -13.72 -13.44 18.72
CA ASP A 312 -13.93 -13.99 20.07
C ASP A 312 -15.10 -13.33 20.83
N GLY A 313 -15.67 -12.25 20.28
CA GLY A 313 -16.79 -11.51 20.88
C GLY A 313 -16.41 -10.62 22.06
N THR A 314 -15.12 -10.49 22.38
CA THR A 314 -14.61 -9.68 23.49
C THR A 314 -14.65 -8.20 23.18
N TRP A 315 -14.40 -7.36 24.19
CA TRP A 315 -14.42 -5.90 24.06
C TRP A 315 -13.11 -5.31 24.54
N GLY A 316 -12.43 -4.57 23.67
CA GLY A 316 -11.17 -3.90 23.98
C GLY A 316 -11.17 -2.42 23.62
N THR A 317 -10.03 -1.80 23.86
CA THR A 317 -9.73 -0.42 23.43
C THR A 317 -9.48 -0.40 21.93
N ARG A 318 -10.09 0.53 21.19
CA ARG A 318 -9.92 0.64 19.74
C ARG A 318 -8.47 0.80 19.32
N LYS A 319 -7.74 1.72 19.98
CA LYS A 319 -6.35 2.02 19.67
C LYS A 319 -5.57 2.33 20.94
N VAL A 320 -4.53 1.55 21.21
CA VAL A 320 -3.63 1.75 22.35
C VAL A 320 -2.35 2.45 21.90
N ILE A 321 -1.75 3.26 22.78
CA ILE A 321 -0.47 3.91 22.49
C ILE A 321 0.64 2.87 22.29
N GLY A 322 1.52 3.11 21.32
CA GLY A 322 2.64 2.21 20.98
C GLY A 322 2.28 1.05 20.06
N ALA A 323 1.03 0.57 20.04
CA ALA A 323 0.57 -0.32 18.97
C ALA A 323 0.41 0.46 17.67
N VAL A 324 1.02 -0.01 16.59
CA VAL A 324 0.72 0.50 15.24
C VAL A 324 -0.72 0.13 14.89
N PRO A 325 -1.56 1.06 14.43
CA PRO A 325 -2.90 0.70 13.98
C PRO A 325 -2.82 -0.20 12.75
N HIS A 326 -3.78 -1.10 12.61
CA HIS A 326 -3.96 -1.91 11.41
C HIS A 326 -4.26 -1.04 10.18
N ASP A 327 -5.11 -0.03 10.34
CA ASP A 327 -5.51 0.86 9.25
C ASP A 327 -5.77 2.28 9.77
N LEU A 328 -5.75 3.26 8.86
CA LEU A 328 -6.05 4.66 9.16
C LEU A 328 -7.54 4.94 9.30
N GLY A 329 -8.38 3.91 9.38
CA GLY A 329 -9.82 4.00 9.54
C GLY A 329 -10.60 3.63 8.29
N ALA A 330 -11.91 3.94 8.32
CA ALA A 330 -12.83 3.73 7.20
C ALA A 330 -13.76 4.93 7.00
N HIS A 331 -14.44 5.35 8.06
CA HIS A 331 -15.52 6.34 7.98
C HIS A 331 -15.13 7.76 8.40
N ASP A 332 -14.02 7.90 9.13
CA ASP A 332 -13.38 9.17 9.50
C ASP A 332 -11.86 8.94 9.58
N PRO A 333 -11.19 8.79 8.43
CA PRO A 333 -9.78 8.41 8.41
C PRO A 333 -8.89 9.43 9.15
N TRP A 334 -7.73 8.98 9.62
CA TRP A 334 -6.79 9.72 10.49
C TRP A 334 -7.27 10.02 11.92
N HIS A 335 -8.58 9.94 12.17
CA HIS A 335 -9.21 10.26 13.45
C HIS A 335 -9.79 9.01 14.13
N GLU A 336 -10.60 8.21 13.42
CA GLU A 336 -11.10 6.92 13.87
C GLU A 336 -10.27 5.79 13.23
N LEU A 337 -9.14 5.48 13.86
CA LEU A 337 -8.21 4.43 13.44
C LEU A 337 -8.78 3.03 13.73
N ASN A 338 -8.18 1.98 13.15
CA ASN A 338 -8.59 0.58 13.35
C ASN A 338 -10.08 0.38 13.05
N ALA A 339 -10.44 0.53 11.77
CA ALA A 339 -11.74 0.08 11.29
C ALA A 339 -11.85 -1.44 11.30
N TYR A 340 -10.73 -2.14 11.08
CA TYR A 340 -10.66 -3.59 11.32
C TYR A 340 -11.00 -3.92 12.76
N ASN A 341 -11.94 -4.85 12.94
CA ASN A 341 -12.39 -5.30 14.25
C ASN A 341 -12.66 -6.80 14.32
N ILE A 342 -12.10 -7.61 13.42
CA ILE A 342 -12.21 -9.07 13.54
C ILE A 342 -11.43 -9.54 14.77
N HIS A 343 -10.15 -9.14 14.86
CA HIS A 343 -9.27 -9.40 16.00
C HIS A 343 -8.83 -8.12 16.70
N ASP A 344 -8.30 -8.26 17.91
CA ASP A 344 -7.58 -7.20 18.61
C ASP A 344 -6.20 -6.98 17.99
N THR A 345 -6.09 -5.98 17.11
CA THR A 345 -4.84 -5.68 16.39
C THR A 345 -3.77 -5.07 17.28
N SER A 346 -4.10 -4.59 18.49
CA SER A 346 -3.09 -4.18 19.47
C SER A 346 -2.21 -5.34 19.93
N ARG A 347 -2.70 -6.57 19.76
CA ARG A 347 -1.98 -7.79 20.11
C ARG A 347 -1.23 -8.39 18.93
N TRP A 348 -1.28 -7.79 17.74
CA TRP A 348 -0.62 -8.34 16.57
C TRP A 348 0.90 -8.19 16.65
N LYS A 349 1.62 -9.22 16.18
CA LYS A 349 3.08 -9.35 16.34
C LYS A 349 3.87 -8.82 15.15
N ASP A 350 3.21 -8.50 14.04
CA ASP A 350 3.85 -8.05 12.80
C ASP A 350 3.76 -6.54 12.55
N LEU A 351 2.66 -5.88 12.94
CA LEU A 351 2.43 -4.45 12.66
C LEU A 351 3.57 -3.54 13.15
N ASN A 352 4.01 -3.70 14.40
CA ASN A 352 5.09 -2.89 14.97
C ASN A 352 6.44 -3.14 14.26
N PRO A 353 6.92 -4.40 14.10
CA PRO A 353 8.10 -4.66 13.28
C PRO A 353 7.99 -4.14 11.85
N LYS A 354 6.84 -4.31 11.17
CA LYS A 354 6.61 -3.80 9.81
C LYS A 354 6.71 -2.28 9.73
N PHE A 355 6.23 -1.56 10.75
CA PHE A 355 6.36 -0.11 10.82
C PHE A 355 7.82 0.34 10.87
N VAL A 356 8.59 -0.27 11.77
CA VAL A 356 10.01 0.06 11.93
C VAL A 356 10.80 -0.27 10.66
N LEU A 357 10.47 -1.38 10.01
CA LEU A 357 11.10 -1.80 8.76
C LEU A 357 10.78 -0.87 7.58
N GLN A 358 9.51 -0.50 7.41
CA GLN A 358 9.11 0.44 6.34
C GLN A 358 9.73 1.82 6.56
N VAL A 359 9.62 2.36 7.78
CA VAL A 359 10.23 3.65 8.14
C VAL A 359 11.74 3.66 7.87
N TYR A 360 12.46 2.61 8.27
CA TYR A 360 13.89 2.55 8.02
C TYR A 360 14.22 2.42 6.53
N ARG A 361 13.50 1.56 5.78
CA ARG A 361 13.67 1.42 4.33
C ARG A 361 13.53 2.77 3.65
N ASP A 362 12.46 3.51 3.97
CA ASP A 362 12.17 4.79 3.32
C ASP A 362 13.18 5.87 3.73
N PHE A 363 13.58 5.90 5.00
CA PHE A 363 14.65 6.76 5.49
C PHE A 363 15.98 6.49 4.77
N ALA A 364 16.38 5.22 4.67
CA ALA A 364 17.61 4.83 3.99
C ALA A 364 17.56 5.09 2.47
N ALA A 365 16.39 4.91 1.86
CA ALA A 365 16.14 5.10 0.43
C ALA A 365 16.10 6.57 -0.01
N THR A 366 15.77 7.48 0.92
CA THR A 366 15.59 8.91 0.62
C THR A 366 16.67 9.80 1.22
N ASP A 367 17.41 9.31 2.22
CA ASP A 367 18.37 10.09 3.03
C ASP A 367 17.72 11.33 3.68
N ASP A 368 16.40 11.28 3.92
CA ASP A 368 15.65 12.38 4.52
C ASP A 368 15.80 12.38 6.06
N MET A 369 16.82 13.10 6.53
CA MET A 369 17.07 13.33 7.96
C MET A 369 15.95 14.07 8.67
N SER A 370 15.12 14.85 7.98
CA SER A 370 13.95 15.49 8.59
C SER A 370 12.90 14.43 8.88
N PHE A 371 12.56 13.62 7.88
CA PHE A 371 11.66 12.49 8.04
C PHE A 371 12.12 11.56 9.16
N GLY A 372 13.40 11.18 9.18
CA GLY A 372 13.95 10.32 10.22
C GLY A 372 13.74 10.86 11.63
N ARG A 373 13.96 12.17 11.86
CA ARG A 373 13.72 12.82 13.16
C ARG A 373 12.24 12.89 13.51
N ASP A 374 11.39 13.18 12.54
CA ASP A 374 9.94 13.30 12.71
C ASP A 374 9.36 11.99 13.28
N VAL A 375 9.70 10.85 12.67
CA VAL A 375 9.09 9.55 13.00
C VAL A 375 9.81 8.80 14.13
N TRP A 376 11.01 9.21 14.51
CA TRP A 376 11.84 8.51 15.51
C TRP A 376 11.16 8.25 16.86
N PRO A 377 10.39 9.20 17.45
CA PRO A 377 9.65 8.91 18.68
C PRO A 377 8.63 7.78 18.53
N ALA A 378 7.98 7.67 17.37
CA ALA A 378 7.04 6.60 17.09
C ALA A 378 7.76 5.25 16.92
N VAL A 379 8.92 5.25 16.26
CA VAL A 379 9.78 4.04 16.13
C VAL A 379 10.17 3.50 17.50
N CYS A 380 10.71 4.36 18.38
CA CYS A 380 11.05 3.96 19.75
C CYS A 380 9.83 3.40 20.50
N THR A 381 8.70 4.11 20.44
CA THR A 381 7.47 3.70 21.13
C THR A 381 6.93 2.36 20.61
N ALA A 382 6.99 2.12 19.29
CA ALA A 382 6.57 0.87 18.69
C ALA A 382 7.49 -0.30 19.08
N MET A 383 8.80 -0.08 19.12
CA MET A 383 9.77 -1.07 19.59
C MET A 383 9.57 -1.42 21.06
N GLU A 384 9.39 -0.43 21.93
CA GLU A 384 9.11 -0.65 23.36
C GLU A 384 7.78 -1.39 23.57
N TYR A 385 6.76 -1.09 22.76
CA TYR A 385 5.46 -1.74 22.85
C TYR A 385 5.52 -3.23 22.47
N ILE A 386 6.21 -3.59 21.38
CA ILE A 386 6.24 -4.99 20.92
C ILE A 386 7.06 -5.89 21.86
N GLU A 387 8.00 -5.34 22.61
CA GLU A 387 8.80 -6.08 23.61
C GLU A 387 7.97 -6.74 24.71
N GLN A 388 6.76 -6.26 24.99
CA GLN A 388 5.88 -6.89 25.99
C GLN A 388 5.44 -8.32 25.61
N PHE A 389 5.63 -8.68 24.34
CA PHE A 389 5.31 -10.00 23.80
C PHE A 389 6.49 -10.97 23.83
N ASP A 390 7.64 -10.58 24.38
CA ASP A 390 8.65 -11.51 24.90
C ASP A 390 8.21 -11.94 26.31
N ARG A 391 7.59 -13.11 26.41
CA ARG A 391 6.95 -13.60 27.64
C ARG A 391 7.92 -14.33 28.56
N ASP A 392 8.99 -14.89 28.02
CA ASP A 392 9.97 -15.68 28.77
C ASP A 392 11.30 -14.95 29.04
N GLY A 393 11.47 -13.74 28.48
CA GLY A 393 12.62 -12.86 28.70
C GLY A 393 13.85 -13.25 27.88
N ASP A 394 13.71 -14.10 26.85
CA ASP A 394 14.80 -14.56 26.00
C ASP A 394 15.16 -13.58 24.86
N CYS A 395 14.51 -12.41 24.83
CA CYS A 395 14.58 -11.35 23.83
C CYS A 395 13.83 -11.66 22.51
N MET A 396 13.08 -12.76 22.44
CA MET A 396 12.30 -13.15 21.28
C MET A 396 10.80 -13.02 21.55
N ILE A 397 10.07 -12.40 20.63
CA ILE A 397 8.61 -12.27 20.78
C ILE A 397 7.90 -13.59 20.43
N GLU A 398 6.79 -13.87 21.10
CA GLU A 398 5.95 -15.04 20.84
C GLU A 398 4.52 -14.69 20.39
N ASN A 399 4.01 -15.46 19.43
CA ASN A 399 2.61 -15.47 19.03
C ASN A 399 1.74 -16.25 20.05
N ASP A 400 0.51 -15.78 20.26
CA ASP A 400 -0.34 -16.16 21.40
C ASP A 400 -1.29 -17.36 21.13
N GLY A 401 -1.17 -18.07 20.00
CA GLY A 401 -2.05 -19.19 19.68
C GLY A 401 -3.40 -18.79 19.07
N PHE A 402 -3.48 -17.58 18.49
CA PHE A 402 -4.58 -17.12 17.63
C PHE A 402 -4.00 -16.36 16.43
N PRO A 403 -4.78 -16.02 15.40
CA PRO A 403 -4.28 -15.21 14.29
C PRO A 403 -3.97 -13.77 14.73
N ASP A 404 -2.72 -13.52 15.09
CA ASP A 404 -2.22 -12.25 15.62
C ASP A 404 -1.20 -11.60 14.68
N GLN A 405 -1.46 -11.67 13.38
CA GLN A 405 -0.66 -11.09 12.29
C GLN A 405 -1.47 -11.12 10.96
N THR A 406 -0.93 -10.58 9.86
CA THR A 406 -1.60 -10.40 8.54
C THR A 406 -2.33 -11.65 8.00
N TYR A 407 -1.83 -12.85 8.25
CA TYR A 407 -2.55 -14.12 8.05
C TYR A 407 -3.59 -14.31 9.15
N ASP A 408 -4.61 -13.46 9.14
CA ASP A 408 -5.61 -13.27 10.19
C ASP A 408 -6.62 -14.44 10.38
N ALA A 409 -6.43 -15.54 9.65
CA ALA A 409 -7.12 -16.81 9.85
C ALA A 409 -6.16 -17.99 10.06
N TRP A 410 -4.84 -17.77 9.98
CA TRP A 410 -3.82 -18.80 10.20
C TRP A 410 -3.20 -18.65 11.58
N THR A 411 -3.58 -19.54 12.48
CA THR A 411 -3.09 -19.53 13.87
C THR A 411 -1.58 -19.81 13.94
N VAL A 412 -0.92 -19.10 14.84
CA VAL A 412 0.51 -19.23 15.14
C VAL A 412 0.69 -19.36 16.65
N LEU A 413 1.59 -20.22 17.12
CA LEU A 413 1.88 -20.36 18.56
C LEU A 413 3.39 -20.37 18.85
N GLY A 414 3.80 -19.53 19.80
CA GLY A 414 5.21 -19.42 20.22
C GLY A 414 6.03 -18.58 19.24
N VAL A 415 7.32 -18.88 19.10
CA VAL A 415 8.19 -18.18 18.15
C VAL A 415 7.82 -18.65 16.74
N SER A 416 7.55 -17.71 15.83
CA SER A 416 7.22 -18.03 14.44
C SER A 416 8.28 -17.57 13.45
N ALA A 417 8.38 -18.25 12.32
CA ALA A 417 9.33 -17.85 11.29
C ALA A 417 9.01 -16.44 10.77
N TYR A 418 7.73 -16.15 10.49
CA TYR A 418 7.30 -14.86 9.99
C TYR A 418 7.52 -13.70 10.99
N CYS A 419 6.85 -13.70 12.14
CA CYS A 419 6.93 -12.59 13.09
C CYS A 419 8.32 -12.50 13.74
N GLY A 420 8.95 -13.66 14.00
CA GLY A 420 10.30 -13.71 14.53
C GLY A 420 11.33 -13.13 13.56
N CYS A 421 11.25 -13.46 12.27
CA CYS A 421 12.16 -12.90 11.27
C CYS A 421 11.97 -11.37 11.14
N LEU A 422 10.72 -10.90 11.15
CA LEU A 422 10.40 -9.46 11.16
C LEU A 422 10.97 -8.75 12.40
N TRP A 423 10.84 -9.36 13.59
CA TRP A 423 11.40 -8.82 14.83
C TRP A 423 12.93 -8.66 14.78
N LEU A 424 13.64 -9.69 14.31
CA LEU A 424 15.09 -9.62 14.14
C LEU A 424 15.50 -8.49 13.19
N ALA A 425 14.79 -8.35 12.08
CA ALA A 425 15.02 -7.29 11.11
C ALA A 425 14.74 -5.90 11.71
N ALA A 426 13.63 -5.75 12.45
CA ALA A 426 13.24 -4.49 13.07
C ALA A 426 14.25 -4.02 14.13
N LEU A 427 14.84 -4.95 14.90
CA LEU A 427 15.94 -4.63 15.82
C LEU A 427 17.16 -4.06 15.10
N GLN A 428 17.56 -4.64 13.95
CA GLN A 428 18.67 -4.11 13.16
C GLN A 428 18.33 -2.76 12.52
N ALA A 429 17.12 -2.61 11.97
CA ALA A 429 16.64 -1.37 11.37
C ALA A 429 16.60 -0.23 12.39
N ALA A 430 16.01 -0.47 13.57
CA ALA A 430 15.99 0.50 14.66
C ALA A 430 17.41 0.88 15.12
N ALA A 431 18.34 -0.09 15.20
CA ALA A 431 19.72 0.18 15.55
C ALA A 431 20.45 1.03 14.50
N ALA A 432 20.26 0.73 13.22
CA ALA A 432 20.86 1.48 12.12
C ALA A 432 20.30 2.92 12.07
N MET A 433 18.98 3.08 12.20
CA MET A 433 18.34 4.38 12.27
C MET A 433 18.82 5.19 13.49
N ALA A 434 18.90 4.57 14.67
CA ALA A 434 19.39 5.20 15.89
C ALA A 434 20.80 5.77 15.70
N ARG A 435 21.73 5.02 15.10
CA ARG A 435 23.10 5.50 14.82
C ARG A 435 23.09 6.71 13.89
N SER A 436 22.33 6.65 12.80
CA SER A 436 22.22 7.77 11.86
C SER A 436 21.66 9.03 12.52
N LEU A 437 20.79 8.88 13.53
CA LEU A 437 20.20 9.98 14.28
C LEU A 437 21.00 10.40 15.53
N GLY A 438 22.13 9.75 15.83
CA GLY A 438 23.00 10.07 16.97
C GLY A 438 22.54 9.49 18.31
N HIS A 439 21.79 8.38 18.30
CA HIS A 439 21.29 7.66 19.47
C HIS A 439 22.03 6.32 19.69
N ASP A 440 23.36 6.37 19.82
CA ASP A 440 24.22 5.17 19.90
C ASP A 440 23.86 4.21 21.04
N ASP A 441 23.51 4.72 22.23
CA ASP A 441 23.08 3.88 23.36
C ASP A 441 21.83 3.05 23.03
N TYR A 442 20.89 3.62 22.26
CA TYR A 442 19.70 2.90 21.82
C TYR A 442 20.09 1.81 20.81
N ALA A 443 20.97 2.15 19.87
CA ALA A 443 21.45 1.21 18.86
C ALA A 443 22.12 -0.01 19.49
N ASP A 444 22.97 0.19 20.49
CA ASP A 444 23.69 -0.90 21.16
C ASP A 444 22.74 -1.81 21.93
N ARG A 445 21.71 -1.25 22.60
CA ARG A 445 20.67 -2.07 23.25
C ARG A 445 19.91 -2.94 22.25
N CYS A 446 19.53 -2.38 21.10
CA CYS A 446 18.88 -3.14 20.03
C CYS A 446 19.78 -4.26 19.49
N MET A 447 21.07 -3.99 19.28
CA MET A 447 22.01 -5.01 18.80
C MET A 447 22.27 -6.12 19.82
N VAL A 448 22.30 -5.82 21.13
CA VAL A 448 22.38 -6.84 22.18
C VAL A 448 21.14 -7.73 22.18
N LYS A 449 19.94 -7.16 22.04
CA LYS A 449 18.69 -7.93 21.92
C LYS A 449 18.70 -8.78 20.65
N PHE A 450 19.10 -8.20 19.51
CA PHE A 450 19.21 -8.91 18.23
C PHE A 450 20.09 -10.16 18.34
N ALA A 451 21.27 -10.05 18.96
CA ALA A 451 22.18 -11.19 19.10
C ALA A 451 21.56 -12.35 19.90
N LYS A 452 20.81 -12.04 20.97
CA LYS A 452 20.11 -13.05 21.80
C LYS A 452 18.92 -13.64 21.07
N ALA A 453 18.04 -12.79 20.56
CA ALA A 453 16.83 -13.16 19.83
C ALA A 453 17.16 -14.04 18.61
N LYS A 454 18.22 -13.70 17.85
CA LYS A 454 18.67 -14.50 16.69
C LYS A 454 19.06 -15.92 17.12
N HIS A 455 19.78 -16.06 18.24
CA HIS A 455 20.14 -17.38 18.75
C HIS A 455 18.89 -18.21 19.11
N VAL A 456 17.91 -17.60 19.76
CA VAL A 456 16.63 -18.23 20.10
C VAL A 456 15.86 -18.65 18.84
N PHE A 457 15.70 -17.74 17.87
CA PHE A 457 15.02 -18.01 16.61
C PHE A 457 15.61 -19.22 15.89
N GLU A 458 16.94 -19.24 15.73
CA GLU A 458 17.63 -20.34 15.07
C GLU A 458 17.49 -21.65 15.84
N ALA A 459 17.65 -21.62 17.17
CA ALA A 459 17.53 -22.82 18.00
C ALA A 459 16.12 -23.41 18.00
N LYS A 460 15.07 -22.56 18.01
CA LYS A 460 13.66 -23.00 18.04
C LYS A 460 13.16 -23.43 16.65
N LEU A 461 13.63 -22.82 15.55
CA LEU A 461 12.98 -22.98 14.24
C LEU A 461 13.83 -23.62 13.14
N TRP A 462 15.16 -23.48 13.16
CA TRP A 462 15.99 -24.04 12.08
C TRP A 462 16.01 -25.57 12.16
N ASN A 463 15.48 -26.25 11.14
CA ASN A 463 15.38 -27.71 11.11
C ASN A 463 16.48 -28.40 10.29
N GLY A 464 17.47 -27.64 9.81
CA GLY A 464 18.53 -28.12 8.92
C GLY A 464 18.28 -27.90 7.43
N SER A 465 17.08 -27.47 7.04
CA SER A 465 16.76 -27.18 5.62
C SER A 465 15.92 -25.92 5.40
N TYR A 466 15.06 -25.57 6.34
CA TYR A 466 14.24 -24.35 6.33
C TYR A 466 13.84 -24.01 7.78
N PHE A 467 13.14 -22.90 7.99
CA PHE A 467 12.60 -22.55 9.31
C PHE A 467 11.18 -23.11 9.45
N ASN A 468 10.94 -23.85 10.52
CA ASN A 468 9.59 -24.31 10.87
C ASN A 468 8.63 -23.11 10.97
N TYR A 469 7.37 -23.30 10.56
CA TYR A 469 6.33 -22.27 10.62
C TYR A 469 6.24 -21.60 12.00
N ASP A 470 6.19 -22.42 13.06
CA ASP A 470 6.29 -21.96 14.43
C ASP A 470 6.95 -22.99 15.36
N SER A 471 7.24 -22.58 16.59
CA SER A 471 7.82 -23.43 17.64
C SER A 471 6.77 -24.30 18.35
N GLY A 472 5.55 -24.35 17.82
CA GLY A 472 4.49 -25.19 18.35
C GLY A 472 4.74 -26.68 18.10
N THR A 473 3.81 -27.51 18.57
CA THR A 473 3.86 -28.98 18.42
C THR A 473 2.79 -29.52 17.49
N SER A 474 2.05 -28.62 16.82
CA SER A 474 0.99 -29.00 15.90
C SER A 474 1.56 -29.62 14.63
N TYR A 475 0.70 -30.27 13.84
CA TYR A 475 1.13 -30.82 12.54
C TYR A 475 1.55 -29.71 11.56
N SER A 476 0.89 -28.55 11.59
CA SER A 476 1.23 -27.37 10.77
C SER A 476 2.45 -26.61 11.26
N SER A 477 2.92 -26.84 12.49
CA SER A 477 4.15 -26.18 13.02
C SER A 477 5.39 -26.46 12.16
N ARG A 478 5.39 -27.55 11.38
CA ARG A 478 6.48 -27.90 10.44
C ARG A 478 6.22 -27.49 9.00
N SER A 479 5.11 -26.80 8.71
CA SER A 479 4.79 -26.34 7.37
C SER A 479 5.85 -25.38 6.85
N ILE A 480 6.12 -25.47 5.55
CA ILE A 480 6.99 -24.58 4.81
C ILE A 480 6.11 -23.38 4.43
N GLN A 481 6.34 -22.25 5.10
CA GLN A 481 5.62 -21.01 4.78
C GLN A 481 6.35 -20.26 3.67
N ALA A 482 5.62 -19.77 2.67
CA ALA A 482 6.19 -19.00 1.57
C ALA A 482 6.89 -17.72 2.04
N ASP A 483 6.36 -17.08 3.09
CA ASP A 483 6.83 -15.80 3.60
C ASP A 483 7.74 -15.90 4.83
N GLN A 484 8.29 -17.09 5.11
CA GLN A 484 9.07 -17.36 6.34
C GLN A 484 10.36 -16.50 6.48
N LEU A 485 10.75 -15.79 5.41
CA LEU A 485 11.92 -14.91 5.34
C LEU A 485 11.56 -13.43 5.09
N ALA A 486 10.34 -13.00 5.43
CA ALA A 486 9.89 -11.61 5.21
C ALA A 486 10.80 -10.54 5.84
N GLY A 487 11.37 -10.81 7.02
CA GLY A 487 12.35 -9.91 7.64
C GLY A 487 13.68 -9.87 6.88
N GLN A 488 14.17 -11.02 6.41
CA GLN A 488 15.39 -11.11 5.60
C GLN A 488 15.23 -10.35 4.28
N TRP A 489 14.07 -10.49 3.62
CA TRP A 489 13.71 -9.70 2.45
C TRP A 489 13.85 -8.19 2.68
N TYR A 490 13.28 -7.70 3.78
CA TYR A 490 13.33 -6.28 4.10
C TYR A 490 14.73 -5.80 4.49
N THR A 491 15.54 -6.61 5.19
CA THR A 491 16.94 -6.25 5.46
C THR A 491 17.73 -6.08 4.17
N ALA A 492 17.61 -7.02 3.23
CA ALA A 492 18.29 -6.96 1.95
C ALA A 492 17.81 -5.78 1.09
N SER A 493 16.51 -5.49 1.11
CA SER A 493 15.93 -4.35 0.38
C SER A 493 16.32 -2.98 0.97
N SER A 494 16.75 -2.94 2.23
CA SER A 494 17.06 -1.69 2.94
C SER A 494 18.56 -1.45 3.16
N GLY A 495 19.43 -2.28 2.57
CA GLY A 495 20.88 -2.19 2.75
C GLY A 495 21.40 -2.62 4.13
N LEU A 496 20.59 -3.35 4.91
CA LEU A 496 21.00 -3.89 6.20
C LEU A 496 21.81 -5.19 6.03
N PRO A 497 22.68 -5.55 7.00
CA PRO A 497 23.36 -6.84 7.00
C PRO A 497 22.37 -8.01 6.99
N PRO A 498 22.70 -9.14 6.33
CA PRO A 498 21.81 -10.29 6.31
C PRO A 498 21.60 -10.86 7.72
N LEU A 499 20.38 -11.32 8.00
CA LEU A 499 20.01 -11.94 9.27
C LEU A 499 20.64 -13.31 9.43
N PHE A 500 20.85 -14.04 8.34
CA PHE A 500 21.38 -15.41 8.33
C PHE A 500 22.53 -15.56 7.33
N ASP A 501 23.27 -16.66 7.44
CA ASP A 501 24.30 -16.97 6.45
C ASP A 501 23.67 -17.26 5.08
N GLU A 502 24.35 -16.85 4.01
CA GLU A 502 23.85 -16.91 2.63
C GLU A 502 23.38 -18.33 2.22
N ASP A 503 24.13 -19.36 2.62
CA ASP A 503 23.77 -20.76 2.36
C ASP A 503 22.43 -21.14 3.00
N ARG A 504 22.14 -20.63 4.19
CA ARG A 504 20.88 -20.90 4.90
C ARG A 504 19.71 -20.20 4.24
N ILE A 505 19.93 -18.95 3.80
CA ILE A 505 18.92 -18.17 3.06
C ILE A 505 18.58 -18.89 1.76
N LYS A 506 19.59 -19.22 0.94
CA LYS A 506 19.40 -19.94 -0.32
C LYS A 506 18.78 -21.31 -0.14
N CYS A 507 19.20 -22.07 0.88
CA CYS A 507 18.60 -23.37 1.19
C CYS A 507 17.11 -23.25 1.49
N THR A 508 16.71 -22.22 2.26
CA THR A 508 15.32 -21.96 2.61
C THR A 508 14.51 -21.51 1.39
N LEU A 509 15.02 -20.55 0.61
CA LEU A 509 14.36 -20.06 -0.62
C LEU A 509 14.22 -21.18 -1.66
N GLN A 510 15.25 -22.02 -1.82
CA GLN A 510 15.19 -23.17 -2.70
C GLN A 510 14.14 -24.18 -2.20
N LYS A 511 14.03 -24.41 -0.89
CA LYS A 511 12.97 -25.26 -0.33
C LYS A 511 11.58 -24.73 -0.68
N ILE A 512 11.35 -23.42 -0.50
CA ILE A 512 10.06 -22.78 -0.84
C ILE A 512 9.79 -22.92 -2.34
N PHE A 513 10.77 -22.66 -3.19
CA PHE A 513 10.63 -22.83 -4.64
C PHE A 513 10.27 -24.28 -5.01
N ASP A 514 11.03 -25.26 -4.52
CA ASP A 514 10.83 -26.68 -4.83
C ASP A 514 9.50 -27.23 -4.33
N TYR A 515 8.92 -26.63 -3.29
CA TYR A 515 7.68 -27.10 -2.64
C TYR A 515 6.51 -26.19 -2.98
N ASN A 516 6.47 -24.99 -2.41
CA ASN A 516 5.35 -24.07 -2.48
C ASN A 516 5.05 -23.57 -3.91
N VAL A 517 6.07 -23.53 -4.79
CA VAL A 517 5.93 -23.12 -6.19
C VAL A 517 5.83 -24.35 -7.11
N MET A 518 6.89 -25.14 -7.21
CA MET A 518 7.00 -26.15 -8.27
C MET A 518 6.07 -27.35 -8.08
N ARG A 519 5.68 -27.72 -6.86
CA ARG A 519 4.70 -28.82 -6.64
C ARG A 519 3.26 -28.38 -6.87
N VAL A 520 3.02 -27.09 -7.04
CA VAL A 520 1.69 -26.53 -7.26
C VAL A 520 1.56 -26.16 -8.73
N LYS A 521 0.88 -27.02 -9.51
CA LYS A 521 0.66 -26.86 -10.96
C LYS A 521 1.96 -26.55 -11.75
N GLY A 522 3.11 -27.05 -11.30
CA GLY A 522 4.40 -26.81 -11.95
C GLY A 522 4.87 -25.36 -11.89
N GLY A 523 4.53 -24.61 -10.84
CA GLY A 523 4.91 -23.20 -10.68
C GLY A 523 4.06 -22.21 -11.47
N ARG A 524 3.03 -22.67 -12.19
CA ARG A 524 2.23 -21.84 -13.10
C ARG A 524 1.19 -20.94 -12.43
N ILE A 525 1.06 -20.99 -11.10
CA ILE A 525 0.02 -20.24 -10.38
C ILE A 525 0.52 -19.46 -9.16
N GLY A 526 1.84 -19.31 -8.99
CA GLY A 526 2.47 -18.63 -7.86
C GLY A 526 2.81 -19.56 -6.69
N ALA A 527 3.12 -18.99 -5.52
CA ALA A 527 3.53 -19.74 -4.34
C ALA A 527 2.35 -19.95 -3.38
N VAL A 528 2.00 -21.21 -3.08
CA VAL A 528 1.02 -21.48 -2.01
C VAL A 528 1.60 -21.13 -0.65
N ASN A 529 0.80 -20.51 0.22
CA ASN A 529 1.26 -19.98 1.50
C ASN A 529 1.87 -21.07 2.39
N GLY A 530 1.21 -22.22 2.53
CA GLY A 530 1.65 -23.32 3.39
C GLY A 530 1.76 -24.64 2.64
N MET A 531 2.89 -25.33 2.83
CA MET A 531 3.07 -26.69 2.34
C MET A 531 3.70 -27.58 3.40
N HIS A 532 3.15 -28.76 3.62
CA HIS A 532 3.75 -29.74 4.52
C HIS A 532 5.03 -30.34 3.93
N PRO A 533 5.96 -30.87 4.76
CA PRO A 533 7.24 -31.42 4.28
C PRO A 533 7.10 -32.67 3.42
N ASN A 534 5.93 -33.32 3.45
CA ASN A 534 5.57 -34.43 2.58
C ASN A 534 5.12 -33.97 1.17
N GLY A 535 5.04 -32.66 0.92
CA GLY A 535 4.66 -32.08 -0.37
C GLY A 535 3.15 -31.87 -0.57
N LYS A 536 2.32 -32.10 0.45
CA LYS A 536 0.89 -31.76 0.41
C LYS A 536 0.69 -30.31 0.83
N VAL A 537 -0.23 -29.61 0.16
CA VAL A 537 -0.68 -28.27 0.57
C VAL A 537 -1.19 -28.34 2.02
N ASP A 538 -0.84 -27.32 2.80
CA ASP A 538 -1.40 -27.14 4.13
C ASP A 538 -2.84 -26.65 3.98
N GLU A 539 -3.79 -27.44 4.48
CA GLU A 539 -5.22 -27.14 4.42
C GLU A 539 -5.81 -26.85 5.82
N THR A 540 -4.95 -26.54 6.80
CA THR A 540 -5.40 -26.27 8.18
C THR A 540 -6.27 -25.02 8.31
N CYS A 541 -6.09 -24.04 7.43
CA CYS A 541 -7.01 -22.91 7.29
C CYS A 541 -7.14 -22.44 5.84
N MET A 542 -8.09 -21.54 5.58
CA MET A 542 -8.30 -20.97 4.25
C MET A 542 -7.03 -20.33 3.68
N GLN A 543 -6.29 -19.58 4.48
CA GLN A 543 -5.11 -18.84 4.03
C GLN A 543 -3.90 -19.75 3.78
N SER A 544 -3.76 -20.83 4.53
CA SER A 544 -2.65 -21.79 4.35
C SER A 544 -2.64 -22.45 2.96
N ARG A 545 -3.81 -22.66 2.35
CA ARG A 545 -3.98 -23.25 1.01
C ARG A 545 -4.10 -22.23 -0.13
N GLU A 546 -4.08 -20.95 0.19
CA GLU A 546 -4.15 -19.88 -0.80
C GLU A 546 -2.77 -19.56 -1.37
N ILE A 547 -2.76 -19.00 -2.57
CA ILE A 547 -1.64 -18.27 -3.13
C ILE A 547 -1.96 -16.80 -2.96
N TRP A 548 -1.15 -16.09 -2.19
CA TRP A 548 -1.25 -14.64 -2.11
C TRP A 548 -0.36 -14.01 -3.18
N THR A 549 -0.96 -13.17 -4.00
CA THR A 549 -0.31 -12.57 -5.18
C THR A 549 0.87 -11.69 -4.77
N GLY A 550 0.65 -10.79 -3.81
CA GLY A 550 1.68 -9.90 -3.29
C GLY A 550 2.80 -10.62 -2.53
N VAL A 551 2.49 -11.68 -1.78
CA VAL A 551 3.51 -12.53 -1.11
C VAL A 551 4.36 -13.28 -2.12
N THR A 552 3.76 -13.74 -3.22
CA THR A 552 4.51 -14.39 -4.30
C THR A 552 5.51 -13.42 -4.93
N TYR A 553 5.14 -12.15 -5.13
CA TYR A 553 6.05 -11.13 -5.64
C TYR A 553 7.14 -10.75 -4.63
N SER A 554 6.84 -10.63 -3.33
CA SER A 554 7.88 -10.37 -2.32
C SER A 554 8.86 -11.54 -2.18
N LEU A 555 8.37 -12.78 -2.28
CA LEU A 555 9.21 -13.97 -2.35
C LEU A 555 10.14 -13.93 -3.58
N ALA A 556 9.61 -13.59 -4.75
CA ALA A 556 10.41 -13.43 -5.96
C ALA A 556 11.46 -12.31 -5.82
N ALA A 557 11.10 -11.17 -5.21
CA ALA A 557 12.04 -10.10 -4.89
C ALA A 557 13.16 -10.57 -3.95
N THR A 558 12.83 -11.38 -2.95
CA THR A 558 13.80 -11.99 -2.04
C THR A 558 14.76 -12.92 -2.78
N MET A 559 14.24 -13.73 -3.70
CA MET A 559 15.06 -14.60 -4.56
C MET A 559 16.02 -13.78 -5.44
N LEU A 560 15.57 -12.66 -6.01
CA LEU A 560 16.44 -11.74 -6.78
C LEU A 560 17.59 -11.17 -5.93
N LEU A 561 17.28 -10.68 -4.72
CA LEU A 561 18.28 -10.11 -3.81
C LEU A 561 19.36 -11.10 -3.39
N HIS A 562 19.09 -12.41 -3.47
CA HIS A 562 20.04 -13.48 -3.19
C HIS A 562 20.55 -14.20 -4.46
N GLY A 563 20.37 -13.59 -5.64
CA GLY A 563 20.94 -14.10 -6.90
C GLY A 563 20.30 -15.38 -7.43
N MET A 564 19.03 -15.64 -7.11
CA MET A 564 18.23 -16.77 -7.60
C MET A 564 17.25 -16.31 -8.70
N GLU A 565 17.79 -15.70 -9.77
CA GLU A 565 17.00 -15.03 -10.81
C GLU A 565 15.99 -15.94 -11.51
N ASP A 566 16.41 -17.15 -11.91
CA ASP A 566 15.53 -18.11 -12.59
C ASP A 566 14.33 -18.50 -11.70
N GLN A 567 14.59 -18.79 -10.42
CA GLN A 567 13.56 -19.12 -9.44
C GLN A 567 12.63 -17.93 -9.20
N ALA A 568 13.17 -16.72 -9.11
CA ALA A 568 12.41 -15.50 -8.91
C ALA A 568 11.41 -15.26 -10.05
N PHE A 569 11.91 -15.22 -11.29
CA PHE A 569 11.05 -14.98 -12.45
C PHE A 569 10.07 -16.12 -12.67
N THR A 570 10.45 -17.38 -12.43
CA THR A 570 9.50 -18.51 -12.50
C THR A 570 8.37 -18.37 -11.48
N THR A 571 8.70 -17.98 -10.24
CA THR A 571 7.73 -17.79 -9.15
C THR A 571 6.75 -16.68 -9.48
N ALA A 572 7.24 -15.51 -9.90
CA ALA A 572 6.41 -14.36 -10.25
C ALA A 572 5.62 -14.58 -11.55
N GLN A 573 6.18 -15.29 -12.53
CA GLN A 573 5.50 -15.62 -13.79
C GLN A 573 4.23 -16.44 -13.54
N GLY A 574 4.19 -17.23 -12.46
CA GLY A 574 2.97 -17.93 -12.05
C GLY A 574 1.78 -17.00 -11.80
N ILE A 575 2.00 -15.79 -11.27
CA ILE A 575 0.95 -14.78 -11.08
C ILE A 575 0.49 -14.22 -12.42
N PHE A 576 1.41 -13.95 -13.35
CA PHE A 576 1.05 -13.54 -14.72
C PHE A 576 0.25 -14.63 -15.46
N LEU A 577 0.73 -15.87 -15.45
CA LEU A 577 0.08 -16.98 -16.16
C LEU A 577 -1.34 -17.21 -15.62
N ALA A 578 -1.51 -17.23 -14.30
CA ALA A 578 -2.80 -17.44 -13.69
C ALA A 578 -3.74 -16.22 -13.77
N GLY A 579 -3.24 -15.00 -13.55
CA GLY A 579 -4.09 -13.81 -13.42
C GLY A 579 -4.27 -13.00 -14.71
N TRP A 580 -3.22 -12.90 -15.52
CA TRP A 580 -3.12 -11.92 -16.61
C TRP A 580 -3.14 -12.54 -18.01
N SER A 581 -2.69 -13.78 -18.17
CA SER A 581 -2.62 -14.43 -19.48
C SER A 581 -4.01 -14.81 -20.04
N GLU A 582 -4.10 -14.98 -21.35
CA GLU A 582 -5.34 -15.40 -22.03
C GLU A 582 -5.85 -16.78 -21.57
N GLU A 583 -4.94 -17.66 -21.12
CA GLU A 583 -5.27 -19.00 -20.60
C GLU A 583 -5.57 -19.00 -19.09
N GLY A 584 -5.45 -17.84 -18.43
CA GLY A 584 -5.62 -17.67 -16.99
C GLY A 584 -7.08 -17.50 -16.55
N TYR A 585 -7.26 -17.02 -15.32
CA TYR A 585 -8.55 -16.84 -14.66
C TYR A 585 -9.23 -15.49 -14.97
N GLY A 586 -8.55 -14.58 -15.68
CA GLY A 586 -9.14 -13.31 -16.14
C GLY A 586 -9.17 -12.19 -15.10
N TYR A 587 -8.09 -12.03 -14.32
CA TYR A 587 -7.99 -11.04 -13.24
C TYR A 587 -7.25 -9.76 -13.62
N TRP A 588 -7.03 -9.49 -14.91
CA TRP A 588 -6.45 -8.23 -15.37
C TRP A 588 -7.26 -7.02 -14.85
N PHE A 589 -6.55 -6.03 -14.28
CA PHE A 589 -7.12 -4.83 -13.66
C PHE A 589 -8.11 -5.09 -12.51
N GLN A 590 -7.99 -6.26 -11.89
CA GLN A 590 -8.73 -6.63 -10.68
C GLN A 590 -7.99 -7.68 -9.85
N THR A 591 -6.65 -7.70 -9.95
CA THR A 591 -5.78 -8.67 -9.28
C THR A 591 -6.19 -8.85 -7.82
N PRO A 592 -6.52 -10.08 -7.38
CA PRO A 592 -6.99 -10.31 -6.04
C PRO A 592 -5.86 -10.40 -5.02
N GLU A 593 -6.22 -10.36 -3.74
CA GLU A 593 -5.33 -10.76 -2.65
C GLU A 593 -4.83 -12.19 -2.90
N ALA A 594 -5.77 -13.09 -3.16
CA ALA A 594 -5.49 -14.52 -3.18
C ALA A 594 -6.31 -15.29 -4.21
N TRP A 595 -5.80 -16.48 -4.56
CA TRP A 595 -6.59 -17.55 -5.17
C TRP A 595 -6.20 -18.93 -4.64
N THR A 596 -7.11 -19.90 -4.76
CA THR A 596 -6.82 -21.31 -4.49
C THR A 596 -6.19 -22.00 -5.70
N ILE A 597 -5.76 -23.26 -5.52
CA ILE A 597 -5.20 -24.10 -6.60
C ILE A 597 -6.16 -24.36 -7.78
N ASP A 598 -7.46 -24.14 -7.55
CA ASP A 598 -8.53 -24.29 -8.55
C ASP A 598 -8.92 -22.95 -9.21
N GLY A 599 -8.26 -21.85 -8.82
CA GLY A 599 -8.52 -20.53 -9.39
C GLY A 599 -9.72 -19.80 -8.80
N HIS A 600 -10.19 -20.17 -7.61
CA HIS A 600 -11.19 -19.36 -6.90
C HIS A 600 -10.48 -18.23 -6.16
N TYR A 601 -10.87 -16.98 -6.45
CA TYR A 601 -10.26 -15.79 -5.84
C TYR A 601 -10.86 -15.44 -4.48
N ARG A 602 -10.14 -14.59 -3.75
CA ARG A 602 -10.64 -13.81 -2.61
C ARG A 602 -10.16 -12.36 -2.71
N SER A 603 -11.09 -11.41 -2.56
CA SER A 603 -10.83 -9.96 -2.59
C SER A 603 -10.20 -9.46 -3.88
N LEU A 604 -11.03 -9.14 -4.88
CA LEU A 604 -10.59 -8.48 -6.12
C LEU A 604 -10.18 -7.02 -5.89
N ILE A 605 -9.40 -6.48 -6.83
CA ILE A 605 -8.88 -5.10 -6.79
C ILE A 605 -8.20 -4.88 -5.43
N TYR A 606 -7.02 -5.47 -5.27
CA TYR A 606 -6.32 -5.55 -4.00
C TYR A 606 -4.97 -4.83 -4.01
N MET A 607 -4.55 -4.32 -2.86
CA MET A 607 -3.34 -3.51 -2.69
C MET A 607 -2.04 -4.32 -2.81
N ARG A 608 -1.99 -5.50 -2.16
CA ARG A 608 -0.78 -6.31 -2.04
C ARG A 608 -0.06 -6.65 -3.36
N PRO A 609 -0.74 -6.92 -4.49
CA PRO A 609 -0.10 -7.14 -5.80
C PRO A 609 0.90 -6.07 -6.26
N LEU A 610 0.78 -4.82 -5.77
CA LEU A 610 1.78 -3.77 -6.03
C LEU A 610 3.21 -4.17 -5.63
N ALA A 611 3.37 -5.22 -4.81
CA ALA A 611 4.65 -5.83 -4.45
C ALA A 611 5.49 -6.32 -5.63
N ILE A 612 4.94 -6.42 -6.86
CA ILE A 612 5.78 -6.62 -8.06
C ILE A 612 6.85 -5.52 -8.20
N TRP A 613 6.60 -4.32 -7.67
CA TRP A 613 7.58 -3.24 -7.59
C TRP A 613 8.74 -3.55 -6.64
N ALA A 614 8.58 -4.43 -5.66
CA ALA A 614 9.71 -4.91 -4.87
C ALA A 614 10.74 -5.70 -5.72
N MET A 615 10.28 -6.39 -6.78
CA MET A 615 11.20 -7.01 -7.74
C MET A 615 11.95 -5.95 -8.53
N GLN A 616 11.26 -4.88 -8.97
CA GLN A 616 11.88 -3.79 -9.71
C GLN A 616 12.91 -3.06 -8.83
N HIS A 617 12.57 -2.84 -7.56
CA HIS A 617 13.46 -2.30 -6.55
C HIS A 617 14.72 -3.17 -6.35
N ALA A 618 14.58 -4.50 -6.31
CA ALA A 618 15.72 -5.41 -6.22
C ALA A 618 16.62 -5.39 -7.49
N LEU A 619 16.01 -5.24 -8.67
CA LEU A 619 16.72 -5.21 -9.97
C LEU A 619 17.36 -3.85 -10.27
N SER A 620 16.86 -2.78 -9.69
CA SER A 620 17.29 -1.40 -9.92
C SER A 620 17.14 -0.56 -8.66
N PRO A 621 17.94 -0.86 -7.61
CA PRO A 621 17.81 -0.18 -6.33
C PRO A 621 18.03 1.33 -6.46
N PRO A 622 17.34 2.15 -5.64
CA PRO A 622 17.48 3.60 -5.65
C PRO A 622 18.92 4.02 -5.30
N ARG A 623 19.33 5.20 -5.80
CA ARG A 623 20.71 5.69 -5.65
C ARG A 623 21.10 5.99 -4.19
N ALA A 624 20.14 6.30 -3.32
CA ALA A 624 20.39 6.39 -1.89
C ALA A 624 20.06 5.04 -1.27
N ILE A 625 21.09 4.29 -0.92
CA ILE A 625 21.06 3.23 0.07
C ILE A 625 22.35 3.46 0.85
N LEU A 626 22.24 4.10 2.01
CA LEU A 626 23.37 4.30 2.92
C LEU A 626 24.06 2.93 3.16
N GLU A 627 25.38 2.84 3.03
CA GLU A 627 26.07 1.65 3.55
C GLU A 627 25.79 1.57 5.05
N ALA A 628 25.01 0.58 5.47
CA ALA A 628 24.75 0.38 6.89
C ALA A 628 26.09 0.29 7.64
N PRO A 629 26.21 0.90 8.85
CA PRO A 629 27.45 0.83 9.61
C PRO A 629 27.89 -0.63 9.73
N LYS A 630 29.10 -0.94 9.26
CA LYS A 630 29.65 -2.30 9.35
C LYS A 630 29.72 -2.68 10.83
N VAL A 631 28.81 -3.54 11.27
CA VAL A 631 28.85 -4.11 12.62
C VAL A 631 29.99 -5.14 12.62
N ASN A 632 31.16 -4.73 13.08
CA ASN A 632 32.29 -5.62 13.31
C ASN A 632 31.89 -6.66 14.37
N THR A 633 31.43 -7.82 13.92
CA THR A 633 31.11 -8.98 14.77
C THR A 633 32.37 -9.76 15.19
N MET A 634 33.56 -9.20 14.97
CA MET A 634 34.83 -9.72 15.46
C MET A 634 35.68 -8.62 16.13
N GLU A 635 35.21 -8.10 17.26
CA GLU A 635 36.14 -7.78 18.34
C GLU A 635 35.80 -8.68 19.52
N ARG A 636 36.71 -9.63 19.81
CA ARG A 636 36.73 -10.35 21.08
C ARG A 636 36.63 -9.32 22.19
N ALA A 637 35.62 -9.49 23.03
CA ALA A 637 35.37 -8.68 24.21
C ALA A 637 36.66 -8.31 24.94
N TYR A 638 37.10 -7.06 24.82
CA TYR A 638 37.92 -6.42 25.82
C TYR A 638 36.98 -5.94 26.93
N VAL A 639 36.59 -6.90 27.77
CA VAL A 639 35.97 -6.60 29.06
C VAL A 639 37.00 -5.83 29.89
N SER A 640 36.68 -4.58 30.23
CA SER A 640 37.48 -3.79 31.16
C SER A 640 37.66 -4.55 32.49
N PRO A 641 38.84 -4.56 33.13
CA PRO A 641 39.12 -5.39 34.33
C PRO A 641 38.33 -5.06 35.61
N GLY A 642 37.26 -4.26 35.53
CA GLY A 642 36.43 -3.84 36.67
C GLY A 642 35.10 -4.58 36.83
N ALA A 643 34.65 -5.40 35.86
CA ALA A 643 33.31 -6.00 35.89
C ALA A 643 33.29 -7.51 36.26
N LEU A 644 34.45 -8.10 36.60
CA LEU A 644 34.59 -9.55 36.83
C LEU A 644 34.60 -9.94 38.32
N GLN A 645 34.03 -9.10 39.20
CA GLN A 645 34.07 -9.32 40.65
C GLN A 645 32.70 -9.61 41.30
N PHE A 646 31.67 -9.92 40.49
CA PHE A 646 30.32 -10.24 41.01
C PHE A 646 29.73 -11.58 40.53
N LEU A 647 30.51 -12.44 39.86
CA LEU A 647 30.05 -13.75 39.37
C LEU A 647 30.95 -14.92 39.79
N GLN A 648 31.67 -14.79 40.92
CA GLN A 648 32.62 -15.81 41.37
C GLN A 648 32.33 -16.40 42.76
N ASP A 649 31.12 -16.25 43.28
CA ASP A 649 30.65 -17.01 44.42
C ASP A 649 29.32 -17.67 44.08
N SER A 650 29.36 -18.97 43.74
CA SER A 650 28.32 -20.00 44.03
C SER A 650 28.29 -21.15 43.02
N VAL A 651 29.39 -21.84 42.70
CA VAL A 651 29.33 -23.27 42.30
C VAL A 651 30.59 -24.01 42.74
N ARG A 652 30.43 -24.95 43.69
CA ARG A 652 31.47 -25.92 44.09
C ARG A 652 31.80 -26.87 42.93
N LYS A 653 33.06 -26.89 42.51
CA LYS A 653 33.61 -27.89 41.58
C LYS A 653 33.80 -29.24 42.30
N ILE A 654 33.19 -30.29 41.75
CA ILE A 654 33.59 -31.68 41.97
C ILE A 654 34.48 -32.09 40.78
N THR A 655 35.68 -32.54 41.08
CA THR A 655 36.71 -32.99 40.11
C THR A 655 36.42 -34.41 39.62
N PRO A 656 36.55 -34.71 38.31
CA PRO A 656 36.61 -36.10 37.85
C PRO A 656 38.04 -36.64 37.96
N LYS A 657 38.19 -37.81 38.60
CA LYS A 657 39.42 -38.61 38.54
C LYS A 657 39.43 -39.43 37.25
N SER A 658 40.54 -39.32 36.54
CA SER A 658 41.00 -40.22 35.47
C SER A 658 41.36 -41.62 36.00
N GLY A 659 41.01 -42.66 35.25
CA GLY A 659 41.48 -44.03 35.45
C GLY A 659 41.18 -44.91 34.22
N CYS A 660 42.22 -45.58 33.71
CA CYS A 660 42.22 -46.54 32.61
C CYS A 660 41.34 -47.77 32.89
N PHE A 661 40.47 -48.15 31.95
CA PHE A 661 40.55 -49.33 31.05
C PHE A 661 39.28 -49.37 30.19
#